data_AF-A0A1Q9T8X1-F1
#
_entry.id   AF-A0A1Q9T8X1-F1
#
_cell.length_a   1.000
_cell.length_b   1.000
_cell.length_c   1.000
_cell.angle_alpha   90.00
_cell.angle_beta   90.00
_cell.angle_gamma   90.00
#
_symmetry.space_group_name_H-M   'P 1'
#
loop_
_entity.id
_entity.type
_entity.pdbx_description
1 polymer ?
#
loop_
_entity_poly.entity_id
_entity_poly.type
_entity_poly.pdbx_seq_one_letter_code
_entity_poly.pdbx_strand_id
1 'polypeptide(L)'
;MGWVATLWGARWLDGTTYEIRGWAYERGYGHTSPPQVEVVVARRGGTRLRVRADVTSVHEMEVNAFATQGEFDYANTAFVARMDLAAVLADEDPRPWQVHVRVTGADGRTASGTLKYRHRASSALMLGARTFPGGVQVVPRWVRRRGLFFARVVPPALAREVGIDGREVRAEVELRGIRAERVELVSRYARRPVDVDRRDDGVLRLRAEVPETWVVLPTETDLLAPETEEAALDSPAPGPRAAAGEDGSEAAAEEAGSEQSDTTTAAGPDDAREGQRRVAQTYRVVVVDTHDTEHVVATALDQEMPVQARGSGLLAYAGSGGALYLADPRSHLVVTGTEIEHGEAPRVRLRGTWGGELEHLDLTFAGRRQVLPAAVELRPDGTWEAEVDLLQPRWGGPARLPRTGSYTLRGRDSSGGSVRVMAAPDVVARTPQKLPVEQARLRWEIGKGRSLRLRVGLTRAADELGSFHQRRMDAAYLAGPHEPQRSVYLESFYGRLATCNPHALDAVIAREHPDWVRYWGVTDLSVPVPEGAVAVVEGTQAWFDARARSRFLIANDWLRRRFTPQPFQTVLQTWHGSMFKRIGLDRPNADASTREALVRERDKWDVLLSQNHHSTEIFRSAYAWEGVFYEEGYPRNDALTGGSGEQIRERLGIRPDQKAVLYAPTWRDNAAGMVVFLDLERLTADLGDDYVVLLRGHSRTVGHGRSVDLPGVVDVTTYPHITELFLAADALITDYSSVMFDYSVTRRPMIFYVPDLDEYRDDVRGVYFDLGEEAPGPVVATQEEVVTALREMDDTQRYAERYARWVERFNHLDDGHSAERVVARLFEGA
;
A
#
# COMPACT_ATOMS: atom_id res chain seq x y z
N MET A 1 14.47 28.65 -9.71
CA MET A 1 13.63 28.38 -8.53
C MET A 1 12.19 28.19 -8.99
N GLY A 2 11.33 27.55 -8.19
CA GLY A 2 9.98 27.17 -8.64
C GLY A 2 8.96 27.20 -7.51
N TRP A 3 7.78 27.75 -7.81
CA TRP A 3 6.66 27.87 -6.88
C TRP A 3 5.99 26.51 -6.62
N VAL A 4 5.73 26.19 -5.35
CA VAL A 4 4.90 25.06 -4.93
C VAL A 4 3.78 25.57 -4.05
N ALA A 5 2.53 25.24 -4.40
CA ALA A 5 1.38 25.44 -3.54
C ALA A 5 0.45 24.23 -3.67
N THR A 6 0.12 23.61 -2.55
CA THR A 6 -0.60 22.33 -2.50
C THR A 6 -1.83 22.44 -1.61
N LEU A 7 -2.99 22.04 -2.13
CA LEU A 7 -4.21 21.85 -1.36
C LEU A 7 -4.17 20.47 -0.67
N TRP A 8 -4.15 20.47 0.66
CA TRP A 8 -4.07 19.26 1.48
C TRP A 8 -5.46 18.77 1.91
N GLY A 9 -6.34 19.69 2.28
CA GLY A 9 -7.75 19.42 2.59
C GLY A 9 -8.63 20.65 2.33
N ALA A 10 -9.92 20.44 2.16
CA ALA A 10 -10.89 21.49 1.88
C ALA A 10 -12.28 21.10 2.39
N ARG A 11 -13.00 22.01 3.06
CA ARG A 11 -14.34 21.74 3.60
C ARG A 11 -15.17 23.01 3.74
N TRP A 12 -16.49 22.83 3.72
CA TRP A 12 -17.42 23.84 4.23
C TRP A 12 -17.35 23.89 5.76
N LEU A 13 -17.50 25.09 6.32
CA LEU A 13 -17.81 25.32 7.74
C LEU A 13 -19.26 25.83 7.82
N ASP A 14 -19.63 26.62 8.83
CA ASP A 14 -20.98 27.19 8.91
C ASP A 14 -21.21 28.32 7.89
N GLY A 15 -22.46 28.46 7.44
CA GLY A 15 -22.90 29.50 6.50
C GLY A 15 -22.17 29.46 5.16
N THR A 16 -21.62 30.59 4.74
CA THR A 16 -20.88 30.77 3.48
C THR A 16 -19.38 30.51 3.60
N THR A 17 -18.89 30.05 4.76
CA THR A 17 -17.46 29.91 5.01
C THR A 17 -16.89 28.61 4.42
N TYR A 18 -15.80 28.74 3.65
CA TYR A 18 -15.02 27.62 3.13
C TYR A 18 -13.61 27.62 3.76
N GLU A 19 -13.17 26.49 4.29
CA GLU A 19 -11.83 26.29 4.86
C GLU A 19 -10.98 25.47 3.89
N ILE A 20 -9.83 25.99 3.49
CA ILE A 20 -8.78 25.22 2.83
C ILE A 20 -7.57 25.07 3.75
N ARG A 21 -6.93 23.90 3.66
CA ARG A 21 -5.67 23.60 4.35
C ARG A 21 -4.64 23.20 3.32
N GLY A 22 -3.40 23.62 3.50
CA GLY A 22 -2.37 23.37 2.51
C GLY A 22 -1.01 23.87 2.96
N TRP A 23 -0.07 23.91 2.02
CA TRP A 23 1.22 24.57 2.17
C TRP A 23 1.61 25.29 0.89
N ALA A 24 2.41 26.35 1.03
CA ALA A 24 2.92 27.10 -0.10
C ALA A 24 4.32 27.64 0.19
N TYR A 25 5.26 27.40 -0.73
CA TYR A 25 6.67 27.77 -0.58
C TYR A 25 7.36 27.99 -1.94
N GLU A 26 8.49 28.69 -1.91
CA GLU A 26 9.41 28.79 -3.03
C GLU A 26 10.54 27.76 -2.89
N ARG A 27 10.81 26.98 -3.94
CA ARG A 27 11.92 26.01 -3.94
C ARG A 27 13.27 26.72 -3.92
N GLY A 28 14.14 26.26 -3.03
CA GLY A 28 15.44 26.86 -2.81
C GLY A 28 15.42 27.97 -1.74
N TYR A 29 14.30 28.09 -1.01
CA TYR A 29 14.17 29.05 0.07
C TYR A 29 13.71 28.38 1.37
N GLY A 30 14.58 28.41 2.39
CA GLY A 30 14.27 27.93 3.74
C GLY A 30 13.75 29.05 4.62
N HIS A 31 12.55 28.85 5.16
CA HIS A 31 11.91 29.86 6.00
C HIS A 31 12.34 29.69 7.48
N THR A 32 13.26 30.53 7.93
CA THR A 32 13.74 30.57 9.34
C THR A 32 12.68 31.01 10.34
N SER A 33 11.64 31.70 9.86
CA SER A 33 10.40 32.04 10.58
C SER A 33 9.21 31.74 9.65
N PRO A 34 7.99 31.48 10.17
CA PRO A 34 6.85 31.17 9.31
C PRO A 34 6.61 32.26 8.24
N PRO A 35 6.54 31.89 6.95
CA PRO A 35 6.13 32.84 5.93
C PRO A 35 4.75 33.40 6.21
N GLN A 36 4.55 34.65 5.79
CA GLN A 36 3.23 35.20 5.68
C GLN A 36 2.57 34.62 4.42
N VAL A 37 1.53 33.82 4.61
CA VAL A 37 0.70 33.31 3.52
C VAL A 37 -0.54 34.19 3.40
N GLU A 38 -0.79 34.77 2.23
CA GLU A 38 -2.06 35.42 1.90
C GLU A 38 -2.84 34.54 0.92
N VAL A 39 -4.13 34.33 1.18
CA VAL A 39 -5.05 33.66 0.25
C VAL A 39 -6.14 34.64 -0.16
N VAL A 40 -6.34 34.80 -1.46
CA VAL A 40 -7.32 35.73 -2.03
C VAL A 40 -8.15 35.03 -3.10
N VAL A 41 -9.46 35.17 -3.00
CA VAL A 41 -10.42 34.71 -4.01
C VAL A 41 -10.80 35.91 -4.88
N ALA A 42 -10.63 35.82 -6.19
CA ALA A 42 -10.89 36.93 -7.12
C ALA A 42 -11.57 36.45 -8.42
N ARG A 43 -12.45 37.26 -9.01
CA ARG A 43 -13.05 36.93 -10.32
C ARG A 43 -11.99 36.95 -11.42
N ARG A 44 -12.00 35.92 -12.26
CA ARG A 44 -11.08 35.83 -13.41
C ARG A 44 -11.38 36.93 -14.43
N GLY A 45 -10.37 37.72 -14.80
CA GLY A 45 -10.50 38.79 -15.81
C GLY A 45 -10.62 40.22 -15.26
N GLY A 46 -10.23 40.48 -14.00
CA GLY A 46 -9.78 41.82 -13.60
C GLY A 46 -10.77 42.74 -12.88
N THR A 47 -11.85 42.24 -12.27
CA THR A 47 -12.69 43.08 -11.39
C THR A 47 -11.96 43.45 -10.09
N ARG A 48 -12.35 44.57 -9.47
CA ARG A 48 -11.84 44.99 -8.14
C ARG A 48 -12.31 44.10 -6.99
N LEU A 49 -13.35 43.29 -7.18
CA LEU A 49 -13.91 42.40 -6.17
C LEU A 49 -12.92 41.28 -5.81
N ARG A 50 -12.55 41.22 -4.52
CA ARG A 50 -11.62 40.27 -3.94
C ARG A 50 -12.08 39.93 -2.53
N VAL A 51 -12.22 38.63 -2.24
CA VAL A 51 -12.37 38.14 -0.86
C VAL A 51 -10.97 37.79 -0.37
N ARG A 52 -10.52 38.43 0.73
CA ARG A 52 -9.34 37.97 1.46
C ARG A 52 -9.77 36.89 2.43
N ALA A 53 -9.05 35.78 2.46
CA ALA A 53 -9.22 34.79 3.51
C ALA A 53 -8.59 35.28 4.82
N ASP A 54 -9.15 34.87 5.94
CA ASP A 54 -8.43 34.80 7.21
C ASP A 54 -7.44 33.62 7.12
N VAL A 55 -6.16 33.88 7.34
CA VAL A 55 -5.09 32.87 7.16
C VAL A 55 -4.28 32.72 8.44
N THR A 56 -4.30 31.51 8.99
CA THR A 56 -3.46 31.10 10.11
C THR A 56 -2.31 30.23 9.60
N SER A 57 -1.07 30.64 9.81
CA SER A 57 0.10 29.79 9.55
C SER A 57 0.15 28.65 10.57
N VAL A 58 0.51 27.45 10.12
CA VAL A 58 0.58 26.23 10.93
C VAL A 58 1.95 25.58 10.75
N HIS A 59 2.52 25.09 11.85
CA HIS A 59 3.72 24.26 11.80
C HIS A 59 3.34 22.80 11.50
N GLU A 60 3.80 22.26 10.37
CA GLU A 60 3.42 20.94 9.86
C GLU A 60 4.62 20.20 9.22
N MET A 61 5.29 19.36 10.00
CA MET A 61 6.47 18.60 9.54
C MET A 61 6.14 17.58 8.43
N GLU A 62 4.88 17.18 8.22
CA GLU A 62 4.54 16.30 7.08
C GLU A 62 4.76 16.98 5.71
N VAL A 63 4.81 18.32 5.63
CA VAL A 63 5.20 19.02 4.39
C VAL A 63 6.56 18.52 3.88
N ASN A 64 7.51 18.24 4.79
CA ASN A 64 8.84 17.75 4.45
C ASN A 64 8.82 16.33 3.84
N ALA A 65 7.81 15.51 4.17
CA ALA A 65 7.63 14.20 3.53
C ALA A 65 7.16 14.31 2.06
N PHE A 66 6.47 15.40 1.69
CA PHE A 66 6.03 15.67 0.32
C PHE A 66 6.99 16.55 -0.48
N ALA A 67 7.83 17.35 0.20
CA ALA A 67 8.88 18.16 -0.41
C ALA A 67 10.06 17.29 -0.88
N THR A 68 9.83 16.46 -1.91
CA THR A 68 10.86 15.63 -2.54
C THR A 68 12.02 16.51 -3.02
N GLN A 69 13.24 16.20 -2.59
CA GLN A 69 14.46 17.00 -2.83
C GLN A 69 14.49 18.37 -2.14
N GLY A 70 13.58 18.66 -1.21
CA GLY A 70 13.60 19.89 -0.41
C GLY A 70 14.97 20.17 0.20
N GLU A 71 15.57 21.30 -0.18
CA GLU A 71 16.88 21.80 0.28
C GLU A 71 16.88 22.34 1.71
N PHE A 72 15.69 22.63 2.25
CA PHE A 72 15.44 23.28 3.53
C PHE A 72 14.28 22.60 4.28
N ASP A 73 14.06 23.00 5.53
CA ASP A 73 12.83 22.72 6.26
C ASP A 73 11.68 23.62 5.75
N TYR A 74 10.55 23.00 5.38
CA TYR A 74 9.34 23.67 4.91
C TYR A 74 8.16 23.55 5.89
N ALA A 75 8.37 23.06 7.11
CA ALA A 75 7.27 22.79 8.05
C ALA A 75 6.46 24.04 8.43
N ASN A 76 7.09 25.21 8.49
CA ASN A 76 6.40 26.46 8.80
C ASN A 76 5.56 27.00 7.62
N THR A 77 5.58 26.35 6.46
CA THR A 77 4.93 26.83 5.21
C THR A 77 3.48 26.36 5.05
N ALA A 78 2.97 25.58 6.01
CA ALA A 78 1.59 25.17 6.03
C ALA A 78 0.67 26.29 6.56
N PHE A 79 -0.59 26.24 6.12
CA PHE A 79 -1.60 27.23 6.46
C PHE A 79 -3.00 26.63 6.50
N VAL A 80 -3.87 27.26 7.29
CA VAL A 80 -5.33 27.14 7.21
C VAL A 80 -5.87 28.49 6.75
N ALA A 81 -6.64 28.51 5.66
CA ALA A 81 -7.26 29.72 5.13
C ALA A 81 -8.78 29.57 5.08
N ARG A 82 -9.49 30.48 5.74
CA ARG A 82 -10.95 30.54 5.82
C ARG A 82 -11.45 31.73 5.02
N MET A 83 -12.33 31.49 4.06
CA MET A 83 -12.88 32.51 3.16
C MET A 83 -14.40 32.51 3.23
N ASP A 84 -14.99 33.68 3.45
CA ASP A 84 -16.43 33.90 3.34
C ASP A 84 -16.81 34.06 1.86
N LEU A 85 -17.56 33.10 1.32
CA LEU A 85 -17.99 33.08 -0.07
C LEU A 85 -19.34 33.79 -0.29
N ALA A 86 -19.86 34.57 0.66
CA ALA A 86 -21.07 35.38 0.48
C ALA A 86 -20.98 36.30 -0.75
N ALA A 87 -19.80 36.88 -1.02
CA ALA A 87 -19.55 37.69 -2.21
C ALA A 87 -19.58 36.88 -3.53
N VAL A 88 -19.31 35.56 -3.49
CA VAL A 88 -19.46 34.66 -4.65
C VAL A 88 -20.91 34.24 -4.83
N LEU A 89 -21.64 34.00 -3.73
CA LEU A 89 -23.06 33.65 -3.74
C LEU A 89 -23.94 34.80 -4.28
N ALA A 90 -23.59 36.04 -3.96
CA ALA A 90 -24.26 37.25 -4.43
C ALA A 90 -23.84 37.69 -5.85
N ASP A 91 -22.84 37.07 -6.46
CA ASP A 91 -22.29 37.49 -7.76
C ASP A 91 -23.01 36.84 -8.94
N GLU A 92 -23.86 37.59 -9.64
CA GLU A 92 -24.60 37.08 -10.81
C GLU A 92 -23.73 36.90 -12.07
N ASP A 93 -22.47 37.34 -12.08
CA ASP A 93 -21.55 37.10 -13.20
C ASP A 93 -21.19 35.59 -13.29
N PRO A 94 -21.41 34.91 -14.42
CA PRO A 94 -21.15 33.48 -14.56
C PRO A 94 -19.65 33.12 -14.57
N ARG A 95 -18.74 34.10 -14.60
CA ARG A 95 -17.29 33.82 -14.60
C ARG A 95 -16.85 33.29 -13.23
N PRO A 96 -16.15 32.14 -13.18
CA PRO A 96 -15.74 31.56 -11.91
C PRO A 96 -14.69 32.44 -11.21
N TRP A 97 -14.75 32.40 -9.89
CA TRP A 97 -13.76 32.98 -9.00
C TRP A 97 -12.59 32.00 -8.83
N GLN A 98 -11.37 32.53 -8.73
CA GLN A 98 -10.14 31.74 -8.64
C GLN A 98 -9.42 32.00 -7.32
N VAL A 99 -8.88 30.94 -6.72
CA VAL A 99 -8.03 31.03 -5.52
C VAL A 99 -6.59 31.34 -5.90
N HIS A 100 -6.12 32.49 -5.44
CA HIS A 100 -4.74 32.93 -5.52
C HIS A 100 -4.07 32.79 -4.15
N VAL A 101 -2.80 32.36 -4.18
CA VAL A 101 -1.97 32.22 -2.98
C VAL A 101 -0.71 33.05 -3.18
N ARG A 102 -0.35 33.81 -2.16
CA ARG A 102 0.90 34.56 -2.06
C ARG A 102 1.64 34.11 -0.81
N VAL A 103 2.97 34.05 -0.91
CA VAL A 103 3.88 33.76 0.20
C VAL A 103 4.92 34.87 0.24
N THR A 104 5.14 35.42 1.42
CA THR A 104 6.20 36.39 1.68
C THR A 104 7.15 35.81 2.73
N GLY A 105 8.44 35.74 2.38
CA GLY A 105 9.52 35.31 3.26
C GLY A 105 9.93 36.38 4.27
N ALA A 106 10.73 35.99 5.26
CA ALA A 106 11.24 36.91 6.29
C ALA A 106 12.20 37.99 5.73
N ASP A 107 12.77 37.75 4.54
CA ASP A 107 13.56 38.73 3.79
C ASP A 107 12.73 39.68 2.91
N GLY A 108 11.39 39.61 3.00
CA GLY A 108 10.45 40.40 2.21
C GLY A 108 10.22 39.91 0.78
N ARG A 109 10.93 38.87 0.31
CA ARG A 109 10.68 38.30 -1.03
C ARG A 109 9.29 37.70 -1.08
N THR A 110 8.58 38.00 -2.15
CA THR A 110 7.17 37.64 -2.31
C THR A 110 6.94 36.89 -3.62
N ALA A 111 6.44 35.66 -3.52
CA ALA A 111 5.95 34.88 -4.63
C ALA A 111 4.41 34.90 -4.65
N SER A 112 3.80 34.85 -5.83
CA SER A 112 2.34 34.81 -5.97
C SER A 112 1.93 33.91 -7.13
N GLY A 113 0.85 33.15 -6.94
CA GLY A 113 0.39 32.19 -7.93
C GLY A 113 -0.97 31.60 -7.59
N THR A 114 -1.15 30.34 -7.98
CA THR A 114 -2.35 29.55 -7.69
C THR A 114 -1.93 28.21 -7.10
N LEU A 115 -2.87 27.51 -6.46
CA LEU A 115 -2.68 26.13 -6.03
C LEU A 115 -2.33 25.27 -7.27
N LYS A 116 -1.21 24.53 -7.20
CA LYS A 116 -0.67 23.72 -8.31
C LYS A 116 -0.97 22.23 -8.16
N TYR A 117 -1.06 21.76 -6.92
CA TYR A 117 -1.30 20.36 -6.59
C TYR A 117 -2.45 20.23 -5.60
N ARG A 118 -3.12 19.08 -5.59
CA ARG A 118 -4.05 18.68 -4.54
C ARG A 118 -3.71 17.28 -4.05
N HIS A 119 -3.86 17.03 -2.76
CA HIS A 119 -3.64 15.70 -2.20
C HIS A 119 -4.76 14.76 -2.65
N ARG A 120 -4.39 13.62 -3.22
CA ARG A 120 -5.34 12.66 -3.83
C ARG A 120 -6.00 11.72 -2.81
N ALA A 121 -5.61 11.78 -1.55
CA ALA A 121 -6.11 10.89 -0.50
C ALA A 121 -6.79 11.68 0.63
N SER A 122 -7.61 12.69 0.29
CA SER A 122 -8.23 13.61 1.24
C SER A 122 -9.50 14.28 0.70
N SER A 123 -10.14 15.08 1.54
CA SER A 123 -11.21 16.03 1.18
C SER A 123 -10.89 16.92 -0.03
N ALA A 124 -9.62 17.21 -0.31
CA ALA A 124 -9.21 17.99 -1.50
C ALA A 124 -9.51 17.27 -2.83
N LEU A 125 -9.67 15.95 -2.83
CA LEU A 125 -10.18 15.19 -3.97
C LEU A 125 -11.69 15.41 -4.16
N MET A 126 -12.43 15.45 -3.04
CA MET A 126 -13.90 15.46 -2.96
C MET A 126 -14.42 16.87 -2.63
N LEU A 127 -14.27 17.78 -3.59
CA LEU A 127 -14.73 19.17 -3.47
C LEU A 127 -16.27 19.24 -3.54
N GLY A 128 -16.94 19.09 -2.40
CA GLY A 128 -18.41 19.19 -2.32
C GLY A 128 -18.92 20.57 -2.71
N ALA A 129 -19.97 20.60 -3.53
CA ALA A 129 -20.79 21.81 -3.71
C ALA A 129 -21.54 22.14 -2.41
N ARG A 130 -22.05 23.36 -2.28
CA ARG A 130 -23.02 23.71 -1.23
C ARG A 130 -24.25 24.40 -1.81
N THR A 131 -25.44 23.94 -1.40
CA THR A 131 -26.73 24.53 -1.76
C THR A 131 -27.19 25.52 -0.71
N PHE A 132 -27.58 26.73 -1.13
CA PHE A 132 -27.99 27.81 -0.24
C PHE A 132 -29.50 28.09 -0.33
N PRO A 133 -30.10 28.82 0.63
CA PRO A 133 -31.45 29.35 0.51
C PRO A 133 -31.66 30.06 -0.84
N GLY A 134 -32.85 29.91 -1.41
CA GLY A 134 -33.10 30.31 -2.80
C GLY A 134 -32.50 29.36 -3.86
N GLY A 135 -31.96 28.20 -3.48
CA GLY A 135 -31.58 27.12 -4.41
C GLY A 135 -30.39 27.43 -5.31
N VAL A 136 -29.53 28.35 -4.89
CA VAL A 136 -28.27 28.66 -5.58
C VAL A 136 -27.18 27.78 -4.99
N GLN A 137 -26.34 27.19 -5.83
CA GLN A 137 -25.18 26.43 -5.41
C GLN A 137 -23.88 27.22 -5.57
N VAL A 138 -22.94 27.05 -4.64
CA VAL A 138 -21.53 27.37 -4.86
C VAL A 138 -20.78 26.06 -5.04
N VAL A 139 -20.18 25.88 -6.22
CA VAL A 139 -19.51 24.64 -6.63
C VAL A 139 -18.00 24.90 -6.71
N PRO A 140 -17.20 24.34 -5.78
CA PRO A 140 -15.75 24.37 -5.91
C PRO A 140 -15.30 23.37 -6.98
N ARG A 141 -14.36 23.74 -7.84
CA ARG A 141 -13.84 22.91 -8.95
C ARG A 141 -12.32 22.95 -9.04
N TRP A 142 -11.69 21.84 -9.44
CA TRP A 142 -10.22 21.76 -9.52
C TRP A 142 -9.75 21.67 -10.97
N VAL A 143 -9.31 22.80 -11.51
CA VAL A 143 -8.78 22.82 -12.88
C VAL A 143 -7.28 22.54 -12.85
N ARG A 144 -6.85 21.43 -13.47
CA ARG A 144 -5.45 20.99 -13.57
C ARG A 144 -4.52 22.16 -13.99
N ARG A 145 -3.39 22.30 -13.27
CA ARG A 145 -2.40 23.41 -13.38
C ARG A 145 -2.91 24.84 -13.07
N ARG A 146 -4.23 25.09 -13.06
CA ARG A 146 -4.83 26.41 -12.77
C ARG A 146 -5.29 26.57 -11.32
N GLY A 147 -5.67 25.48 -10.63
CA GLY A 147 -5.95 25.44 -9.20
C GLY A 147 -7.44 25.36 -8.86
N LEU A 148 -7.78 25.79 -7.65
CA LEU A 148 -9.16 25.81 -7.12
C LEU A 148 -9.94 27.02 -7.65
N PHE A 149 -11.16 26.76 -8.11
CA PHE A 149 -12.14 27.75 -8.52
C PHE A 149 -13.44 27.57 -7.73
N PHE A 150 -14.24 28.64 -7.63
CA PHE A 150 -15.62 28.59 -7.18
C PHE A 150 -16.54 29.12 -8.28
N ALA A 151 -17.59 28.38 -8.63
CA ALA A 151 -18.63 28.83 -9.53
C ALA A 151 -19.95 28.97 -8.76
N ARG A 152 -20.61 30.12 -8.90
CA ARG A 152 -22.03 30.23 -8.57
C ARG A 152 -22.83 29.53 -9.66
N VAL A 153 -23.74 28.65 -9.28
CA VAL A 153 -24.59 27.87 -10.20
C VAL A 153 -26.03 28.01 -9.74
N VAL A 154 -26.93 28.38 -10.65
CA VAL A 154 -28.37 28.23 -10.45
C VAL A 154 -28.78 26.98 -11.23
N PRO A 155 -28.92 25.80 -10.58
CA PRO A 155 -29.26 24.58 -11.29
C PRO A 155 -30.66 24.69 -11.92
N PRO A 156 -30.83 24.30 -13.21
CA PRO A 156 -32.15 24.27 -13.86
C PRO A 156 -33.15 23.29 -13.22
N ALA A 157 -32.65 22.27 -12.52
CA ALA A 157 -33.43 21.32 -11.75
C ALA A 157 -32.75 21.02 -10.41
N LEU A 158 -33.46 21.20 -9.28
CA LEU A 158 -32.93 21.03 -7.93
C LEU A 158 -33.86 20.18 -7.05
N ALA A 159 -33.39 19.01 -6.64
CA ALA A 159 -34.03 18.19 -5.61
C ALA A 159 -33.87 18.84 -4.23
N ARG A 160 -34.99 19.25 -3.64
CA ARG A 160 -35.08 19.86 -2.30
C ARG A 160 -35.20 18.81 -1.22
N GLU A 161 -36.13 17.90 -1.40
CA GLU A 161 -36.38 16.75 -0.53
C GLU A 161 -36.11 15.48 -1.33
N VAL A 162 -35.48 14.49 -0.69
CA VAL A 162 -35.23 13.16 -1.26
C VAL A 162 -35.54 12.13 -0.19
N GLY A 163 -36.38 11.17 -0.52
CA GLY A 163 -36.75 10.05 0.34
C GLY A 163 -36.58 8.72 -0.39
N ILE A 164 -36.41 7.64 0.37
CA ILE A 164 -36.43 6.27 -0.14
C ILE A 164 -37.43 5.48 0.71
N ASP A 165 -38.26 4.68 0.04
CA ASP A 165 -39.31 3.84 0.65
C ASP A 165 -39.35 2.50 -0.12
N GLY A 166 -38.84 1.43 0.49
CA GLY A 166 -38.48 0.23 -0.26
C GLY A 166 -37.55 0.56 -1.43
N ARG A 167 -37.82 0.04 -2.64
CA ARG A 167 -37.07 0.38 -3.85
C ARG A 167 -37.58 1.62 -4.61
N GLU A 168 -38.57 2.34 -4.06
CA GLU A 168 -39.05 3.60 -4.62
C GLU A 168 -38.24 4.78 -4.06
N VAL A 169 -37.66 5.59 -4.94
CA VAL A 169 -37.07 6.88 -4.63
C VAL A 169 -38.09 7.97 -4.91
N ARG A 170 -38.32 8.83 -3.91
CA ARG A 170 -39.18 10.01 -4.01
C ARG A 170 -38.33 11.27 -3.97
N ALA A 171 -38.61 12.26 -4.79
CA ALA A 171 -37.95 13.56 -4.71
C ALA A 171 -38.86 14.71 -5.15
N GLU A 172 -38.76 15.85 -4.47
CA GLU A 172 -39.35 17.11 -4.92
C GLU A 172 -38.29 17.91 -5.68
N VAL A 173 -38.46 18.05 -7.00
CA VAL A 173 -37.51 18.71 -7.90
C VAL A 173 -38.10 20.02 -8.41
N GLU A 174 -37.50 21.12 -7.98
CA GLU A 174 -37.82 22.48 -8.40
C GLU A 174 -37.20 22.76 -9.79
N LEU A 175 -38.02 23.08 -10.80
CA LEU A 175 -37.54 23.46 -12.14
C LEU A 175 -37.40 24.98 -12.30
N ARG A 176 -36.37 25.41 -13.01
CA ARG A 176 -35.98 26.83 -13.16
C ARG A 176 -35.61 27.16 -14.59
N GLY A 177 -36.49 27.89 -15.27
CA GLY A 177 -36.27 28.33 -16.66
C GLY A 177 -36.34 27.22 -17.72
N ILE A 178 -36.72 26.00 -17.32
CA ILE A 178 -36.88 24.83 -18.21
C ILE A 178 -38.26 24.18 -17.99
N ARG A 179 -38.73 23.43 -18.99
CA ARG A 179 -39.94 22.62 -18.93
C ARG A 179 -39.60 21.16 -19.20
N ALA A 180 -39.85 20.29 -18.23
CA ALA A 180 -39.53 18.87 -18.33
C ALA A 180 -40.47 18.12 -19.29
N GLU A 181 -39.91 17.57 -20.36
CA GLU A 181 -40.59 16.62 -21.25
C GLU A 181 -40.61 15.22 -20.64
N ARG A 182 -39.45 14.74 -20.19
CA ARG A 182 -39.28 13.46 -19.47
C ARG A 182 -38.22 13.59 -18.37
N VAL A 183 -38.28 12.69 -17.39
CA VAL A 183 -37.24 12.55 -16.35
C VAL A 183 -36.77 11.11 -16.37
N GLU A 184 -35.46 10.91 -16.23
CA GLU A 184 -34.82 9.60 -16.43
C GLU A 184 -33.75 9.33 -15.37
N LEU A 185 -33.64 8.07 -14.96
CA LEU A 185 -32.47 7.54 -14.27
C LEU A 185 -31.45 7.09 -15.32
N VAL A 186 -30.23 7.62 -15.23
CA VAL A 186 -29.15 7.36 -16.18
C VAL A 186 -27.93 6.78 -15.46
N SER A 187 -27.58 5.54 -15.76
CA SER A 187 -26.32 4.88 -15.37
C SER A 187 -25.48 4.49 -16.58
N ARG A 188 -24.33 3.84 -16.35
CA ARG A 188 -23.46 3.29 -17.42
C ARG A 188 -24.16 2.22 -18.28
N TYR A 189 -25.10 1.46 -17.71
CA TYR A 189 -25.69 0.28 -18.33
C TYR A 189 -27.21 0.40 -18.55
N ALA A 190 -27.87 1.41 -17.99
CA ALA A 190 -29.31 1.58 -18.09
C ALA A 190 -29.73 3.05 -18.15
N ARG A 191 -30.69 3.34 -19.03
CA ARG A 191 -31.52 4.54 -19.04
C ARG A 191 -32.96 4.10 -18.77
N ARG A 192 -33.65 4.76 -17.84
CA ARG A 192 -35.01 4.38 -17.40
C ARG A 192 -35.87 5.62 -17.20
N PRO A 193 -37.09 5.70 -17.77
CA PRO A 193 -38.02 6.77 -17.47
C PRO A 193 -38.45 6.72 -16.00
N VAL A 194 -38.79 7.89 -15.46
CA VAL A 194 -39.29 8.11 -14.10
C VAL A 194 -40.71 8.66 -14.17
N ASP A 195 -41.60 8.14 -13.34
CA ASP A 195 -42.95 8.67 -13.22
C ASP A 195 -42.93 10.00 -12.46
N VAL A 196 -43.60 11.00 -13.04
CA VAL A 196 -43.56 12.37 -12.55
C VAL A 196 -44.96 12.98 -12.45
N ASP A 197 -45.35 13.30 -11.22
CA ASP A 197 -46.50 14.17 -10.97
C ASP A 197 -46.06 15.63 -11.16
N ARG A 198 -46.76 16.35 -12.05
CA ARG A 198 -46.43 17.71 -12.48
C ARG A 198 -47.37 18.69 -11.82
N ARG A 199 -46.83 19.65 -11.08
CA ARG A 199 -47.62 20.74 -10.49
C ARG A 199 -47.50 22.02 -11.32
N ASP A 200 -48.55 22.83 -11.26
CA ASP A 200 -48.63 24.14 -11.95
C ASP A 200 -47.64 25.18 -11.37
N ASP A 201 -47.01 24.90 -10.22
CA ASP A 201 -46.02 25.73 -9.55
C ASP A 201 -44.58 25.54 -10.07
N GLY A 202 -44.35 24.61 -11.01
CA GLY A 202 -43.02 24.30 -11.54
C GLY A 202 -42.23 23.27 -10.72
N VAL A 203 -42.84 22.64 -9.72
CA VAL A 203 -42.25 21.51 -8.97
C VAL A 203 -42.69 20.19 -9.59
N LEU A 204 -41.72 19.29 -9.79
CA LEU A 204 -41.96 17.88 -10.11
C LEU A 204 -41.91 17.05 -8.82
N ARG A 205 -42.90 16.18 -8.64
CA ARG A 205 -42.81 15.09 -7.66
C ARG A 205 -42.41 13.82 -8.39
N LEU A 206 -41.14 13.46 -8.26
CA LEU A 206 -40.58 12.24 -8.83
C LEU A 206 -40.99 11.05 -7.96
N ARG A 207 -41.42 9.96 -8.62
CA ARG A 207 -41.44 8.62 -8.04
C ARG A 207 -40.76 7.67 -9.00
N ALA A 208 -39.63 7.12 -8.56
CA ALA A 208 -38.80 6.23 -9.36
C ALA A 208 -38.60 4.92 -8.60
N GLU A 209 -39.26 3.85 -9.03
CA GLU A 209 -38.80 2.51 -8.65
C GLU A 209 -37.43 2.28 -9.31
N VAL A 210 -36.40 1.98 -8.53
CA VAL A 210 -35.06 1.73 -9.04
C VAL A 210 -34.95 0.26 -9.45
N PRO A 211 -34.93 -0.07 -10.75
CA PRO A 211 -34.96 -1.46 -11.19
C PRO A 211 -33.61 -2.13 -10.97
N GLU A 212 -33.65 -3.43 -10.72
CA GLU A 212 -32.47 -4.25 -10.70
C GLU A 212 -31.88 -4.38 -12.10
N THR A 213 -30.56 -4.22 -12.23
CA THR A 213 -29.86 -4.29 -13.53
C THR A 213 -29.11 -5.59 -13.68
N TRP A 214 -29.49 -6.33 -14.73
CA TRP A 214 -29.00 -7.65 -15.10
C TRP A 214 -28.13 -7.55 -16.35
N VAL A 215 -26.95 -8.16 -16.36
CA VAL A 215 -26.05 -8.22 -17.52
C VAL A 215 -25.56 -9.63 -17.77
N VAL A 216 -25.34 -9.97 -19.04
CA VAL A 216 -24.51 -11.12 -19.44
C VAL A 216 -23.06 -10.63 -19.45
N LEU A 217 -22.20 -11.21 -18.62
CA LEU A 217 -20.76 -10.93 -18.69
C LEU A 217 -20.11 -11.84 -19.75
N PRO A 218 -19.07 -11.37 -20.47
CA PRO A 218 -18.19 -12.25 -21.24
C PRO A 218 -17.52 -13.31 -20.34
N THR A 219 -17.12 -14.42 -20.94
CA THR A 219 -16.35 -15.48 -20.26
C THR A 219 -14.99 -14.97 -19.75
N GLU A 220 -14.46 -15.63 -18.71
CA GLU A 220 -13.34 -15.15 -17.88
C GLU A 220 -12.04 -14.80 -18.62
N THR A 221 -11.87 -15.27 -19.86
CA THR A 221 -10.72 -14.97 -20.72
C THR A 221 -10.51 -13.47 -20.96
N ASP A 222 -11.57 -12.65 -20.91
CA ASP A 222 -11.48 -11.18 -21.07
C ASP A 222 -11.08 -10.43 -19.78
N LEU A 223 -11.07 -11.08 -18.62
CA LEU A 223 -10.83 -10.45 -17.31
C LEU A 223 -9.36 -10.43 -16.87
N LEU A 224 -8.45 -11.01 -17.66
CA LEU A 224 -7.01 -11.09 -17.37
C LEU A 224 -6.18 -9.95 -17.98
N ALA A 225 -6.81 -8.94 -18.57
CA ALA A 225 -6.14 -7.68 -18.91
C ALA A 225 -5.76 -6.92 -17.61
N PRO A 226 -4.47 -6.60 -17.37
CA PRO A 226 -4.05 -6.05 -16.07
C PRO A 226 -4.58 -4.63 -15.83
N GLU A 227 -5.43 -4.47 -14.80
CA GLU A 227 -5.93 -3.18 -14.32
C GLU A 227 -4.77 -2.29 -13.81
N THR A 228 -4.26 -1.45 -14.70
CA THR A 228 -3.03 -0.68 -14.52
C THR A 228 -3.27 0.68 -13.85
N GLU A 229 -3.95 0.72 -12.70
CA GLU A 229 -4.07 1.93 -11.86
C GLU A 229 -3.55 1.81 -10.40
N GLU A 230 -3.50 0.63 -9.78
CA GLU A 230 -3.08 0.50 -8.35
C GLU A 230 -1.58 0.86 -8.12
N ALA A 231 -0.77 0.96 -9.19
CA ALA A 231 0.65 1.35 -9.12
C ALA A 231 0.89 2.86 -8.93
N ALA A 232 -0.10 3.73 -9.18
CA ALA A 232 0.11 5.18 -9.24
C ALA A 232 0.04 5.93 -7.89
N LEU A 233 -0.20 5.23 -6.77
CA LEU A 233 -0.51 5.83 -5.47
C LEU A 233 0.64 5.86 -4.44
N ASP A 234 1.73 5.12 -4.64
CA ASP A 234 2.91 5.12 -3.73
C ASP A 234 4.13 5.85 -4.29
N SER A 235 4.02 6.48 -5.47
CA SER A 235 5.07 7.38 -5.95
C SER A 235 5.07 8.68 -5.14
N PRO A 236 6.22 9.15 -4.61
CA PRO A 236 6.37 10.55 -4.23
C PRO A 236 6.00 11.44 -5.42
N ALA A 237 5.33 12.57 -5.18
CA ALA A 237 4.85 13.44 -6.25
C ALA A 237 5.99 13.76 -7.24
N PRO A 238 5.85 13.46 -8.55
CA PRO A 238 6.96 13.56 -9.47
C PRO A 238 7.47 15.00 -9.56
N GLY A 239 8.76 15.16 -9.27
CA GLY A 239 9.45 16.42 -9.48
C GLY A 239 9.33 16.86 -10.95
N PRO A 240 9.20 18.17 -11.23
CA PRO A 240 9.03 18.68 -12.58
C PRO A 240 10.29 18.41 -13.40
N ARG A 241 10.19 17.45 -14.33
CA ARG A 241 11.08 17.42 -15.50
C ARG A 241 10.77 18.61 -16.40
N ALA A 242 11.81 19.12 -17.05
CA ALA A 242 11.75 20.33 -17.86
C ALA A 242 10.79 20.18 -19.06
N ALA A 243 10.22 21.29 -19.50
CA ALA A 243 9.24 21.33 -20.57
C ALA A 243 9.88 21.40 -21.96
N ALA A 244 9.19 20.83 -22.95
CA ALA A 244 9.34 21.12 -24.36
C ALA A 244 7.98 20.93 -25.07
N GLY A 245 7.68 21.76 -26.07
CA GLY A 245 6.72 21.45 -27.14
C GLY A 245 5.22 21.66 -26.89
N GLU A 246 4.73 22.80 -27.39
CA GLU A 246 3.56 22.92 -28.29
C GLU A 246 2.10 22.62 -27.82
N ASP A 247 1.33 23.71 -27.83
CA ASP A 247 0.01 23.95 -28.47
C ASP A 247 -1.27 23.11 -28.19
N GLY A 248 -2.38 23.87 -28.15
CA GLY A 248 -3.58 23.48 -28.92
C GLY A 248 -4.76 22.86 -28.16
N SER A 249 -5.65 23.72 -27.63
CA SER A 249 -7.11 23.43 -27.52
C SER A 249 -7.60 22.15 -26.81
N GLU A 250 -7.30 21.98 -25.52
CA GLU A 250 -8.15 21.15 -24.63
C GLU A 250 -8.56 21.94 -23.38
N ALA A 251 -9.84 22.34 -23.33
CA ALA A 251 -10.40 23.13 -22.24
C ALA A 251 -11.93 22.94 -22.09
N ALA A 252 -12.42 21.69 -22.06
CA ALA A 252 -13.85 21.41 -21.81
C ALA A 252 -14.17 20.06 -21.11
N ALA A 253 -13.38 18.99 -21.28
CA ALA A 253 -13.88 17.62 -21.05
C ALA A 253 -13.52 16.93 -19.71
N GLU A 254 -12.47 17.34 -18.98
CA GLU A 254 -11.81 16.46 -17.98
C GLU A 254 -12.43 16.35 -16.56
N GLU A 255 -13.51 17.07 -16.20
CA GLU A 255 -14.20 16.88 -14.90
C GLU A 255 -15.55 16.12 -15.01
N ALA A 256 -15.94 15.68 -16.21
CA ALA A 256 -17.22 15.00 -16.46
C ALA A 256 -17.11 13.47 -16.56
N GLY A 257 -16.49 12.80 -15.57
CA GLY A 257 -16.54 11.34 -15.47
C GLY A 257 -15.35 10.65 -14.79
N SER A 258 -15.32 10.63 -13.45
CA SER A 258 -14.41 9.74 -12.70
C SER A 258 -14.86 9.35 -11.28
N GLU A 259 -16.14 9.54 -10.92
CA GLU A 259 -16.79 8.73 -9.89
C GLU A 259 -17.20 7.36 -10.47
N GLN A 260 -16.21 6.68 -11.07
CA GLN A 260 -16.36 5.34 -11.62
C GLN A 260 -16.25 4.29 -10.50
N SER A 261 -16.92 3.17 -10.70
CA SER A 261 -17.29 2.20 -9.68
C SER A 261 -16.15 1.27 -9.25
N ASP A 262 -15.50 1.57 -8.12
CA ASP A 262 -14.72 0.59 -7.36
C ASP A 262 -15.65 -0.30 -6.49
N THR A 263 -16.62 -1.00 -7.12
CA THR A 263 -17.39 -2.10 -6.50
C THR A 263 -17.74 -3.19 -7.52
N THR A 264 -16.85 -4.19 -7.55
CA THR A 264 -17.05 -5.64 -7.78
C THR A 264 -17.49 -6.24 -9.13
N THR A 265 -16.73 -7.26 -9.52
CA THR A 265 -17.17 -8.49 -10.20
C THR A 265 -18.15 -9.30 -9.32
N ALA A 266 -19.14 -9.98 -9.93
CA ALA A 266 -20.09 -10.93 -9.32
C ALA A 266 -19.71 -12.40 -9.69
N ALA A 267 -20.27 -13.50 -9.16
CA ALA A 267 -21.43 -13.74 -8.26
C ALA A 267 -21.00 -14.70 -7.10
N GLY A 268 -21.81 -15.44 -6.33
CA GLY A 268 -23.25 -15.81 -6.29
C GLY A 268 -23.52 -16.68 -5.02
N PRO A 269 -24.59 -17.51 -4.88
CA PRO A 269 -25.62 -17.91 -5.85
C PRO A 269 -27.08 -17.68 -5.37
N ASP A 270 -27.87 -16.93 -6.12
CA ASP A 270 -29.32 -17.21 -6.26
C ASP A 270 -29.84 -16.40 -7.45
N ASP A 271 -30.16 -17.06 -8.57
CA ASP A 271 -30.60 -16.33 -9.76
C ASP A 271 -31.49 -17.12 -10.74
N ALA A 272 -32.76 -16.72 -10.78
CA ALA A 272 -33.81 -17.34 -11.61
C ALA A 272 -33.77 -16.93 -13.10
N ARG A 273 -32.61 -16.52 -13.62
CA ARG A 273 -32.41 -16.09 -15.02
C ARG A 273 -31.08 -16.62 -15.58
N GLU A 274 -31.19 -17.72 -16.31
CA GLU A 274 -30.08 -18.47 -16.92
C GLU A 274 -29.09 -17.55 -17.66
N GLY A 275 -27.82 -17.57 -17.25
CA GLY A 275 -26.72 -16.84 -17.90
C GLY A 275 -26.58 -15.34 -17.59
N GLN A 276 -27.40 -14.74 -16.71
CA GLN A 276 -27.30 -13.33 -16.33
C GLN A 276 -26.80 -13.14 -14.90
N ARG A 277 -26.10 -12.03 -14.62
CA ARG A 277 -25.66 -11.61 -13.28
C ARG A 277 -26.14 -10.19 -12.99
N ARG A 278 -26.69 -9.92 -11.81
CA ARG A 278 -27.07 -8.56 -11.40
C ARG A 278 -25.86 -7.76 -10.93
N VAL A 279 -25.71 -6.57 -11.49
CA VAL A 279 -24.60 -5.64 -11.25
C VAL A 279 -25.06 -4.40 -10.50
N ALA A 280 -24.25 -3.99 -9.51
CA ALA A 280 -24.47 -2.75 -8.79
C ALA A 280 -24.45 -1.55 -9.73
N GLN A 281 -25.36 -0.59 -9.53
CA GLN A 281 -25.46 0.62 -10.35
C GLN A 281 -25.29 1.89 -9.52
N THR A 282 -24.92 2.98 -10.20
CA THR A 282 -25.09 4.33 -9.69
C THR A 282 -25.71 5.17 -10.80
N TYR A 283 -26.92 5.64 -10.55
CA TYR A 283 -27.73 6.45 -11.46
C TYR A 283 -27.57 7.92 -11.10
N ARG A 284 -27.60 8.78 -12.13
CA ARG A 284 -27.90 10.20 -12.01
C ARG A 284 -29.37 10.40 -12.36
N VAL A 285 -30.03 11.32 -11.67
CA VAL A 285 -31.37 11.79 -12.09
C VAL A 285 -31.18 12.91 -13.12
N VAL A 286 -31.82 12.77 -14.28
CA VAL A 286 -31.71 13.71 -15.40
C VAL A 286 -33.10 14.17 -15.82
N VAL A 287 -33.29 15.48 -15.94
CA VAL A 287 -34.47 16.09 -16.56
C VAL A 287 -34.13 16.38 -18.01
N VAL A 288 -34.94 15.89 -18.95
CA VAL A 288 -34.85 16.27 -20.36
C VAL A 288 -35.90 17.33 -20.66
N ASP A 289 -35.49 18.45 -21.22
CA ASP A 289 -36.41 19.52 -21.61
C ASP A 289 -37.01 19.32 -23.01
N THR A 290 -37.95 20.20 -23.39
CA THR A 290 -38.64 20.17 -24.69
C THR A 290 -37.76 20.47 -25.92
N HIS A 291 -36.46 20.64 -25.74
CA HIS A 291 -35.46 20.76 -26.80
C HIS A 291 -34.48 19.56 -26.79
N ASP A 292 -34.85 18.46 -26.12
CA ASP A 292 -34.05 17.26 -25.88
C ASP A 292 -32.70 17.55 -25.16
N THR A 293 -32.61 18.66 -24.42
CA THR A 293 -31.40 19.01 -23.64
C THR A 293 -31.46 18.35 -22.26
N GLU A 294 -30.37 17.67 -21.89
CA GLU A 294 -30.24 16.97 -20.62
C GLU A 294 -29.71 17.86 -19.49
N HIS A 295 -30.49 17.97 -18.42
CA HIS A 295 -30.16 18.71 -17.20
C HIS A 295 -30.01 17.73 -16.03
N VAL A 296 -28.78 17.54 -15.54
CA VAL A 296 -28.52 16.72 -14.35
C VAL A 296 -29.12 17.42 -13.13
N VAL A 297 -29.96 16.70 -12.38
CA VAL A 297 -30.64 17.23 -11.19
C VAL A 297 -29.62 17.46 -10.07
N ALA A 298 -29.53 18.69 -9.57
CA ALA A 298 -28.79 19.04 -8.37
C ALA A 298 -29.54 18.60 -7.11
N THR A 299 -28.89 18.55 -5.94
CA THR A 299 -29.55 18.22 -4.67
C THR A 299 -29.07 19.09 -3.52
N ALA A 300 -29.95 19.32 -2.53
CA ALA A 300 -29.65 19.91 -1.24
C ALA A 300 -29.04 18.92 -0.20
N LEU A 301 -28.93 17.62 -0.54
CA LEU A 301 -28.28 16.59 0.30
C LEU A 301 -26.78 16.83 0.55
N ASP A 302 -26.20 17.94 0.08
CA ASP A 302 -24.84 18.36 0.43
C ASP A 302 -24.66 18.71 1.93
N GLN A 303 -25.76 18.93 2.65
CA GLN A 303 -25.76 19.33 4.07
C GLN A 303 -26.25 18.22 5.01
N GLU A 304 -26.61 17.06 4.47
CA GLU A 304 -27.30 16.00 5.19
C GLU A 304 -26.56 14.65 5.07
N MET A 305 -26.99 13.68 5.86
CA MET A 305 -26.52 12.31 5.70
C MET A 305 -27.11 11.69 4.42
N PRO A 306 -26.39 10.77 3.75
CA PRO A 306 -26.94 9.97 2.68
C PRO A 306 -28.27 9.32 3.09
N VAL A 307 -29.30 9.48 2.25
CA VAL A 307 -30.65 8.96 2.50
C VAL A 307 -30.72 7.51 2.05
N GLN A 308 -31.31 6.65 2.88
CA GLN A 308 -31.44 5.21 2.64
C GLN A 308 -32.71 4.69 3.31
N ALA A 309 -33.24 3.57 2.81
CA ALA A 309 -34.30 2.82 3.48
C ALA A 309 -33.80 1.43 3.90
N ARG A 310 -34.27 0.94 5.06
CA ARG A 310 -33.97 -0.43 5.51
C ARG A 310 -34.49 -1.45 4.48
N GLY A 311 -33.73 -2.52 4.24
CA GLY A 311 -34.07 -3.58 3.28
C GLY A 311 -34.06 -3.18 1.79
N SER A 312 -33.90 -1.90 1.43
CA SER A 312 -33.97 -1.48 0.01
C SER A 312 -32.72 -1.78 -0.82
N GLY A 313 -31.55 -1.76 -0.16
CA GLY A 313 -30.25 -1.72 -0.81
C GLY A 313 -29.94 -0.41 -1.55
N LEU A 314 -30.78 0.62 -1.41
CA LEU A 314 -30.65 1.89 -2.12
C LEU A 314 -30.04 2.99 -1.25
N LEU A 315 -29.27 3.86 -1.90
CA LEU A 315 -28.59 5.00 -1.26
C LEU A 315 -28.64 6.25 -2.15
N ALA A 316 -29.26 7.32 -1.66
CA ALA A 316 -29.26 8.64 -2.29
C ALA A 316 -28.26 9.58 -1.62
N TYR A 317 -27.45 10.28 -2.42
CA TYR A 317 -26.44 11.22 -1.91
C TYR A 317 -26.11 12.32 -2.91
N ALA A 318 -25.60 13.45 -2.41
CA ALA A 318 -24.96 14.47 -3.24
C ALA A 318 -23.62 13.94 -3.79
N GLY A 319 -23.52 13.72 -5.09
CA GLY A 319 -22.31 13.31 -5.80
C GLY A 319 -21.43 14.49 -6.25
N SER A 320 -20.52 14.22 -7.17
CA SER A 320 -19.67 15.25 -7.81
C SER A 320 -20.49 16.44 -8.35
N GLY A 321 -20.00 17.65 -8.09
CA GLY A 321 -20.63 18.89 -8.56
C GLY A 321 -21.96 19.27 -7.88
N GLY A 322 -22.44 18.51 -6.89
CA GLY A 322 -23.73 18.75 -6.22
C GLY A 322 -24.93 18.06 -6.88
N ALA A 323 -24.68 17.08 -7.76
CA ALA A 323 -25.72 16.30 -8.45
C ALA A 323 -26.33 15.22 -7.55
N LEU A 324 -27.61 14.88 -7.76
CA LEU A 324 -28.30 13.78 -7.09
C LEU A 324 -27.87 12.43 -7.68
N TYR A 325 -27.23 11.60 -6.85
CA TYR A 325 -26.81 10.25 -7.20
C TYR A 325 -27.64 9.23 -6.42
N LEU A 326 -28.08 8.17 -7.10
CA LEU A 326 -28.81 7.04 -6.52
C LEU A 326 -28.00 5.76 -6.79
N ALA A 327 -27.52 5.09 -5.74
CA ALA A 327 -26.79 3.82 -5.87
C ALA A 327 -27.65 2.62 -5.45
N ASP A 328 -27.52 1.52 -6.18
CA ASP A 328 -28.07 0.19 -5.85
C ASP A 328 -26.93 -0.83 -5.70
N PRO A 329 -26.16 -0.78 -4.60
CA PRO A 329 -25.12 -1.78 -4.28
C PRO A 329 -25.65 -3.11 -3.75
N ARG A 330 -26.97 -3.33 -3.69
CA ARG A 330 -27.66 -4.38 -2.89
C ARG A 330 -27.50 -4.19 -1.38
N SER A 331 -26.26 -4.08 -0.89
CA SER A 331 -25.95 -3.86 0.51
C SER A 331 -24.77 -2.88 0.68
N HIS A 332 -24.86 -2.00 1.68
CA HIS A 332 -23.86 -0.95 1.90
C HIS A 332 -23.74 -0.50 3.35
N LEU A 333 -22.57 0.08 3.66
CA LEU A 333 -22.25 0.77 4.90
C LEU A 333 -21.85 2.22 4.62
N VAL A 334 -22.41 3.14 5.40
CA VAL A 334 -21.98 4.54 5.48
C VAL A 334 -21.27 4.77 6.82
N VAL A 335 -19.96 5.00 6.80
CA VAL A 335 -19.19 5.37 8.01
C VAL A 335 -19.51 6.81 8.38
N THR A 336 -20.08 7.04 9.58
CA THR A 336 -20.44 8.37 10.08
C THR A 336 -19.47 8.86 11.17
N GLY A 337 -18.87 7.95 11.93
CA GLY A 337 -17.92 8.24 13.00
C GLY A 337 -16.64 7.41 12.90
N THR A 338 -15.53 8.03 13.30
CA THR A 338 -14.19 7.44 13.31
C THR A 338 -13.46 7.93 14.56
N GLU A 339 -13.16 7.02 15.48
CA GLU A 339 -12.51 7.30 16.76
C GLU A 339 -11.33 6.35 16.96
N ILE A 340 -10.43 6.70 17.88
CA ILE A 340 -9.30 5.85 18.25
C ILE A 340 -9.19 5.85 19.78
N GLU A 341 -9.11 4.65 20.35
CA GLU A 341 -8.81 4.45 21.76
C GLU A 341 -7.29 4.45 21.96
N HIS A 342 -6.83 5.21 22.94
CA HIS A 342 -5.42 5.37 23.27
C HIS A 342 -5.00 4.41 24.39
N GLY A 343 -3.77 3.92 24.34
CA GLY A 343 -3.19 3.06 25.38
C GLY A 343 -2.10 2.18 24.81
N GLU A 344 -1.71 1.16 25.57
CA GLU A 344 -0.73 0.14 25.15
C GLU A 344 -1.24 -0.72 23.99
N ALA A 345 -2.57 -0.94 23.92
CA ALA A 345 -3.25 -1.65 22.84
C ALA A 345 -4.25 -0.70 22.12
N PRO A 346 -3.78 0.19 21.23
CA PRO A 346 -4.63 1.17 20.58
C PRO A 346 -5.62 0.49 19.62
N ARG A 347 -6.88 0.94 19.67
CA ARG A 347 -7.98 0.39 18.84
C ARG A 347 -8.64 1.48 18.02
N VAL A 348 -9.02 1.17 16.79
CA VAL A 348 -9.92 2.00 16.00
C VAL A 348 -11.36 1.62 16.34
N ARG A 349 -12.20 2.63 16.63
CA ARG A 349 -13.66 2.49 16.62
C ARG A 349 -14.25 3.16 15.39
N LEU A 350 -15.09 2.43 14.68
CA LEU A 350 -15.91 2.92 13.58
C LEU A 350 -17.37 2.85 13.99
N ARG A 351 -18.16 3.84 13.60
CA ARG A 351 -19.62 3.78 13.68
C ARG A 351 -20.24 4.29 12.38
N GLY A 352 -21.43 3.80 12.09
CA GLY A 352 -22.10 4.14 10.85
C GLY A 352 -23.54 3.69 10.79
N THR A 353 -24.09 3.78 9.59
CA THR A 353 -25.39 3.21 9.24
C THR A 353 -25.22 2.22 8.09
N TRP A 354 -26.17 1.28 7.96
CA TRP A 354 -26.15 0.26 6.92
C TRP A 354 -27.53 0.13 6.26
N GLY A 355 -27.55 -0.46 5.07
CA GLY A 355 -28.77 -0.75 4.32
C GLY A 355 -28.57 -1.93 3.37
N GLY A 356 -29.68 -2.49 2.91
CA GLY A 356 -29.72 -3.75 2.16
C GLY A 356 -30.10 -4.95 3.02
N GLU A 357 -29.74 -6.13 2.55
CA GLU A 357 -29.90 -7.42 3.23
C GLU A 357 -28.49 -7.90 3.64
N LEU A 358 -28.26 -7.99 4.95
CA LEU A 358 -26.99 -8.43 5.55
C LEU A 358 -27.30 -9.28 6.79
N GLU A 359 -27.09 -10.60 6.68
CA GLU A 359 -27.15 -11.50 7.83
C GLU A 359 -25.80 -11.58 8.55
N HIS A 360 -24.70 -11.58 7.79
CA HIS A 360 -23.33 -11.55 8.28
C HIS A 360 -22.52 -10.51 7.50
N LEU A 361 -21.48 -9.96 8.13
CA LEU A 361 -20.61 -8.96 7.53
C LEU A 361 -19.16 -9.10 8.03
N ASP A 362 -18.27 -9.51 7.13
CA ASP A 362 -16.83 -9.45 7.36
C ASP A 362 -16.31 -8.06 6.96
N LEU A 363 -16.13 -7.18 7.94
CA LEU A 363 -15.52 -5.86 7.74
C LEU A 363 -14.02 -5.93 8.04
N THR A 364 -13.21 -5.43 7.11
CA THR A 364 -11.75 -5.50 7.21
C THR A 364 -11.05 -4.26 6.68
N PHE A 365 -9.90 -3.91 7.27
CA PHE A 365 -8.94 -3.01 6.66
C PHE A 365 -7.95 -3.83 5.81
N ALA A 366 -8.19 -3.88 4.51
CA ALA A 366 -7.38 -4.63 3.55
C ALA A 366 -6.18 -3.80 3.05
N GLY A 367 -4.96 -4.26 3.34
CA GLY A 367 -3.69 -3.70 2.84
C GLY A 367 -2.93 -4.68 1.92
N ARG A 368 -1.66 -4.39 1.62
CA ARG A 368 -0.79 -5.32 0.86
C ARG A 368 -0.34 -6.46 1.76
N ARG A 369 -0.70 -7.70 1.41
CA ARG A 369 -0.37 -8.95 2.15
C ARG A 369 -0.65 -8.91 3.66
N GLN A 370 -1.57 -8.04 4.09
CA GLN A 370 -2.10 -7.99 5.44
C GLN A 370 -3.55 -7.50 5.39
N VAL A 371 -4.39 -8.14 6.20
CA VAL A 371 -5.74 -7.70 6.51
C VAL A 371 -5.78 -7.42 8.02
N LEU A 372 -6.49 -6.38 8.45
CA LEU A 372 -6.85 -6.17 9.85
C LEU A 372 -8.36 -6.44 9.97
N PRO A 373 -8.79 -7.49 10.68
CA PRO A 373 -10.21 -7.76 10.87
C PRO A 373 -10.83 -6.70 11.79
N ALA A 374 -12.11 -6.41 11.58
CA ALA A 374 -12.93 -5.64 12.51
C ALA A 374 -13.96 -6.57 13.16
N ALA A 375 -14.10 -6.50 14.48
CA ALA A 375 -15.26 -7.07 15.17
C ALA A 375 -16.43 -6.12 14.93
N VAL A 376 -17.54 -6.59 14.33
CA VAL A 376 -18.68 -5.74 13.92
C VAL A 376 -19.94 -6.13 14.68
N GLU A 377 -20.70 -5.13 15.10
CA GLU A 377 -22.07 -5.25 15.61
C GLU A 377 -23.02 -4.54 14.63
N LEU A 378 -23.90 -5.30 13.96
CA LEU A 378 -25.01 -4.74 13.19
C LEU A 378 -26.24 -4.61 14.09
N ARG A 379 -26.81 -3.41 14.21
CA ARG A 379 -27.98 -3.16 15.06
C ARG A 379 -29.28 -3.16 14.25
N PRO A 380 -30.40 -3.66 14.81
CA PRO A 380 -31.72 -3.66 14.15
C PRO A 380 -32.28 -2.25 13.81
N ASP A 381 -31.70 -1.20 14.39
CA ASP A 381 -32.06 0.18 14.10
C ASP A 381 -31.43 0.73 12.78
N GLY A 382 -30.59 -0.07 12.10
CA GLY A 382 -29.87 0.33 10.89
C GLY A 382 -28.55 1.04 11.17
N THR A 383 -28.09 1.06 12.43
CA THR A 383 -26.74 1.48 12.79
C THR A 383 -25.78 0.28 12.89
N TRP A 384 -24.49 0.55 12.86
CA TRP A 384 -23.45 -0.43 13.15
C TRP A 384 -22.27 0.21 13.85
N GLU A 385 -21.57 -0.60 14.63
CA GLU A 385 -20.29 -0.26 15.26
C GLU A 385 -19.26 -1.35 14.92
N ALA A 386 -17.99 -0.97 14.84
CA ALA A 386 -16.91 -1.94 14.70
C ALA A 386 -15.63 -1.51 15.44
N GLU A 387 -14.96 -2.48 16.06
CA GLU A 387 -13.64 -2.32 16.68
C GLU A 387 -12.56 -3.01 15.84
N VAL A 388 -11.40 -2.36 15.68
CA VAL A 388 -10.21 -2.94 15.04
C VAL A 388 -9.02 -2.74 15.98
N ASP A 389 -8.49 -3.84 16.53
CA ASP A 389 -7.22 -3.82 17.24
C ASP A 389 -6.07 -3.51 16.27
N LEU A 390 -5.30 -2.46 16.53
CA LEU A 390 -4.15 -2.11 15.69
C LEU A 390 -2.93 -2.98 15.98
N LEU A 391 -2.85 -3.58 17.17
CA LEU A 391 -1.85 -4.59 17.50
C LEU A 391 -2.37 -5.97 17.10
N GLN A 392 -1.85 -6.50 16.00
CA GLN A 392 -2.23 -7.82 15.49
C GLN A 392 -1.08 -8.82 15.68
N PRO A 393 -1.33 -10.01 16.25
CA PRO A 393 -0.36 -11.11 16.17
C PRO A 393 -0.21 -11.55 14.70
N ARG A 394 0.93 -12.12 14.35
CA ARG A 394 1.13 -12.75 13.03
C ARG A 394 1.89 -14.06 13.23
N TRP A 395 1.41 -15.14 12.61
CA TRP A 395 2.05 -16.46 12.66
C TRP A 395 2.33 -16.91 14.11
N GLY A 396 1.37 -16.70 15.03
CA GLY A 396 1.53 -17.00 16.47
C GLY A 396 2.53 -16.10 17.23
N GLY A 397 3.20 -15.16 16.56
CA GLY A 397 4.12 -14.21 17.18
C GLY A 397 3.42 -13.07 17.93
N PRO A 398 4.18 -12.26 18.70
CA PRO A 398 3.62 -11.20 19.54
C PRO A 398 2.91 -10.13 18.72
N ALA A 399 1.89 -9.50 19.31
CA ALA A 399 1.11 -8.47 18.63
C ALA A 399 1.98 -7.25 18.27
N ARG A 400 1.78 -6.73 17.06
CA ARG A 400 2.54 -5.59 16.49
C ARG A 400 1.63 -4.70 15.65
N LEU A 401 2.04 -3.45 15.50
CA LEU A 401 1.39 -2.48 14.62
C LEU A 401 1.38 -2.96 13.16
N PRO A 402 0.45 -2.47 12.31
CA PRO A 402 0.40 -2.87 10.91
C PRO A 402 1.65 -2.40 10.15
N ARG A 403 1.99 -3.06 9.03
CA ARG A 403 3.09 -2.63 8.15
C ARG A 403 2.82 -1.22 7.60
N THR A 404 3.87 -0.46 7.32
CA THR A 404 3.77 0.81 6.57
C THR A 404 3.02 0.58 5.26
N GLY A 405 1.97 1.35 4.98
CA GLY A 405 1.10 1.11 3.83
C GLY A 405 -0.25 1.83 3.89
N SER A 406 -1.11 1.58 2.91
CA SER A 406 -2.51 2.02 2.89
C SER A 406 -3.41 0.80 3.05
N TYR A 407 -4.35 0.88 3.98
CA TYR A 407 -5.35 -0.15 4.24
C TYR A 407 -6.72 0.44 3.93
N THR A 408 -7.47 -0.19 3.03
CA THR A 408 -8.81 0.26 2.63
C THR A 408 -9.86 -0.54 3.37
N LEU A 409 -10.85 0.14 3.95
CA LEU A 409 -11.98 -0.51 4.59
C LEU A 409 -12.85 -1.19 3.54
N ARG A 410 -13.09 -2.49 3.69
CA ARG A 410 -13.89 -3.33 2.79
C ARG A 410 -14.82 -4.22 3.61
N GLY A 411 -16.06 -4.37 3.16
CA GLY A 411 -17.01 -5.34 3.70
C GLY A 411 -17.22 -6.50 2.73
N ARG A 412 -17.44 -7.71 3.25
CA ARG A 412 -17.98 -8.86 2.52
C ARG A 412 -19.22 -9.39 3.21
N ASP A 413 -20.20 -9.86 2.44
CA ASP A 413 -21.38 -10.57 2.95
C ASP A 413 -21.12 -12.08 3.09
N SER A 414 -22.11 -12.83 3.57
CA SER A 414 -22.06 -14.30 3.76
C SER A 414 -21.82 -15.12 2.48
N SER A 415 -22.05 -14.55 1.29
CA SER A 415 -21.73 -15.18 0.00
C SER A 415 -20.29 -14.88 -0.48
N GLY A 416 -19.54 -14.07 0.28
CA GLY A 416 -18.26 -13.50 -0.15
C GLY A 416 -18.39 -12.28 -1.07
N GLY A 417 -19.62 -11.85 -1.36
CA GLY A 417 -19.92 -10.67 -2.16
C GLY A 417 -19.41 -9.40 -1.51
N SER A 418 -18.87 -8.46 -2.29
CA SER A 418 -18.34 -7.21 -1.72
C SER A 418 -19.47 -6.23 -1.39
N VAL A 419 -19.54 -5.85 -0.12
CA VAL A 419 -20.45 -4.83 0.40
C VAL A 419 -19.83 -3.44 0.15
N ARG A 420 -20.62 -2.48 -0.33
CA ARG A 420 -20.11 -1.13 -0.60
C ARG A 420 -19.89 -0.36 0.70
N VAL A 421 -18.66 0.05 0.99
CA VAL A 421 -18.34 0.86 2.18
C VAL A 421 -17.90 2.26 1.76
N MET A 422 -18.56 3.29 2.30
CA MET A 422 -18.23 4.69 2.00
C MET A 422 -18.31 5.60 3.22
N ALA A 423 -17.53 6.68 3.22
CA ALA A 423 -17.52 7.69 4.27
C ALA A 423 -18.61 8.76 4.05
N ALA A 424 -19.29 9.14 5.14
CA ALA A 424 -20.20 10.28 5.19
C ALA A 424 -19.47 11.62 4.92
N PRO A 425 -20.18 12.68 4.49
CA PRO A 425 -19.58 13.99 4.21
C PRO A 425 -18.67 14.52 5.33
N ASP A 426 -19.08 14.40 6.60
CA ASP A 426 -18.28 14.88 7.75
C ASP A 426 -16.99 14.09 7.97
N VAL A 427 -17.02 12.78 7.75
CA VAL A 427 -15.81 11.94 7.81
C VAL A 427 -14.87 12.34 6.68
N VAL A 428 -15.40 12.53 5.45
CA VAL A 428 -14.60 13.00 4.30
C VAL A 428 -13.98 14.36 4.60
N ALA A 429 -14.75 15.32 5.12
CA ALA A 429 -14.33 16.69 5.40
C ALA A 429 -13.21 16.80 6.44
N ARG A 430 -13.07 15.82 7.35
CA ARG A 430 -11.93 15.75 8.28
C ARG A 430 -10.63 15.28 7.63
N THR A 431 -10.67 14.65 6.45
CA THR A 431 -9.48 14.01 5.87
C THR A 431 -8.53 14.98 5.12
N PRO A 432 -7.20 14.77 5.25
CA PRO A 432 -6.58 13.67 5.98
C PRO A 432 -6.48 14.02 7.48
N GLN A 433 -6.91 13.10 8.33
CA GLN A 433 -6.98 13.31 9.80
C GLN A 433 -5.89 12.48 10.47
N LYS A 434 -4.91 13.12 11.09
CA LYS A 434 -3.89 12.43 11.90
C LYS A 434 -4.52 11.79 13.13
N LEU A 435 -4.06 10.61 13.51
CA LEU A 435 -4.47 9.92 14.73
C LEU A 435 -3.36 10.01 15.79
N PRO A 436 -3.67 10.32 17.06
CA PRO A 436 -2.65 10.40 18.11
C PRO A 436 -2.20 8.99 18.56
N VAL A 437 -1.31 8.38 17.79
CA VAL A 437 -0.55 7.17 18.19
C VAL A 437 0.92 7.54 18.16
N GLU A 438 1.62 7.32 19.27
CA GLU A 438 3.02 7.72 19.42
C GLU A 438 3.96 6.79 18.62
N GLN A 439 3.64 5.49 18.63
CA GLN A 439 4.47 4.42 18.07
C GLN A 439 4.35 4.28 16.54
N ALA A 440 3.34 4.90 15.90
CA ALA A 440 3.16 4.89 14.45
C ALA A 440 2.42 6.13 13.93
N ARG A 441 2.85 6.61 12.77
CA ARG A 441 2.16 7.71 12.07
C ARG A 441 0.91 7.22 11.37
N LEU A 442 -0.24 7.31 12.04
CA LEU A 442 -1.52 6.90 11.49
C LEU A 442 -2.35 8.11 11.02
N ARG A 443 -3.06 7.98 9.89
CA ARG A 443 -4.04 8.98 9.43
C ARG A 443 -5.22 8.37 8.68
N TRP A 444 -6.40 8.96 8.85
CA TRP A 444 -7.55 8.73 7.96
C TRP A 444 -7.34 9.43 6.63
N GLU A 445 -7.64 8.71 5.55
CA GLU A 445 -7.64 9.18 4.16
C GLU A 445 -8.92 8.73 3.45
N ILE A 446 -9.22 9.39 2.32
CA ILE A 446 -10.36 9.04 1.45
C ILE A 446 -9.84 8.63 0.07
N GLY A 447 -10.40 7.58 -0.53
CA GLY A 447 -10.16 7.17 -1.92
C GLY A 447 -11.28 7.58 -2.88
N LYS A 448 -11.27 6.98 -4.09
CA LYS A 448 -12.41 7.03 -5.02
C LYS A 448 -13.67 6.48 -4.33
N GLY A 449 -14.85 6.92 -4.76
CA GLY A 449 -16.14 6.46 -4.20
C GLY A 449 -16.38 6.78 -2.72
N ARG A 450 -15.56 7.67 -2.11
CA ARG A 450 -15.49 7.94 -0.66
C ARG A 450 -15.05 6.74 0.20
N SER A 451 -14.29 5.81 -0.36
CA SER A 451 -13.68 4.70 0.39
C SER A 451 -12.81 5.21 1.54
N LEU A 452 -13.06 4.74 2.78
CA LEU A 452 -12.25 5.09 3.95
C LEU A 452 -10.95 4.29 3.96
N ARG A 453 -9.83 4.97 4.22
CA ARG A 453 -8.49 4.35 4.27
C ARG A 453 -7.75 4.73 5.54
N LEU A 454 -7.13 3.75 6.19
CA LEU A 454 -6.11 3.95 7.21
C LEU A 454 -4.75 3.95 6.52
N ARG A 455 -4.03 5.09 6.55
CA ARG A 455 -2.64 5.16 6.09
C ARG A 455 -1.72 5.03 7.30
N VAL A 456 -0.82 4.06 7.22
CA VAL A 456 0.29 3.82 8.15
C VAL A 456 1.56 4.37 7.49
N GLY A 457 2.17 5.37 8.12
CA GLY A 457 3.41 6.01 7.70
C GLY A 457 4.60 5.58 8.56
N LEU A 458 5.81 5.92 8.09
CA LEU A 458 7.07 5.59 8.77
C LEU A 458 7.12 6.13 10.20
N THR A 459 7.54 5.30 11.16
CA THR A 459 7.84 5.71 12.54
C THR A 459 9.15 6.49 12.61
N ARG A 460 9.10 7.76 12.19
CA ARG A 460 10.16 8.76 12.36
C ARG A 460 9.63 9.95 13.13
N ALA A 461 10.46 10.56 13.96
CA ALA A 461 10.19 11.82 14.64
C ALA A 461 9.97 12.96 13.64
N ALA A 462 9.51 14.11 14.13
CA ALA A 462 9.09 15.21 13.27
C ALA A 462 10.28 15.83 12.52
N ASP A 463 11.39 16.03 13.24
CA ASP A 463 12.71 16.53 12.82
C ASP A 463 13.61 15.48 12.13
N GLU A 464 13.04 14.33 11.77
CA GLU A 464 13.68 13.29 10.97
C GLU A 464 13.03 13.14 9.58
N LEU A 465 11.89 13.79 9.34
CA LEU A 465 11.13 13.66 8.08
C LEU A 465 11.74 14.44 6.91
N GLY A 466 11.69 13.85 5.72
CA GLY A 466 11.99 14.55 4.47
C GLY A 466 13.49 14.75 4.18
N SER A 467 13.81 15.14 2.94
CA SER A 467 15.19 15.11 2.46
C SER A 467 16.14 16.10 3.15
N PHE A 468 15.63 17.18 3.75
CA PHE A 468 16.46 18.13 4.49
C PHE A 468 17.03 17.49 5.76
N HIS A 469 16.15 17.02 6.64
CA HIS A 469 16.51 16.37 7.90
C HIS A 469 17.34 15.10 7.68
N GLN A 470 17.00 14.31 6.67
CA GLN A 470 17.78 13.13 6.27
C GLN A 470 19.21 13.50 5.85
N ARG A 471 19.41 14.54 5.02
CA ARG A 471 20.76 14.99 4.64
C ARG A 471 21.53 15.61 5.80
N ARG A 472 20.86 16.25 6.76
CA ARG A 472 21.48 16.73 8.02
C ARG A 472 22.06 15.55 8.80
N MET A 473 21.30 14.47 8.97
CA MET A 473 21.77 13.27 9.67
C MET A 473 22.83 12.49 8.86
N ASP A 474 22.67 12.36 7.53
CA ASP A 474 23.72 11.81 6.66
C ASP A 474 25.05 12.60 6.82
N ALA A 475 24.98 13.94 6.86
CA ALA A 475 26.17 14.78 7.02
C ALA A 475 26.81 14.65 8.41
N ALA A 476 26.00 14.56 9.48
CA ALA A 476 26.50 14.31 10.84
C ALA A 476 27.16 12.92 10.95
N TYR A 477 26.55 11.89 10.33
CA TYR A 477 27.12 10.55 10.24
C TYR A 477 28.45 10.53 9.48
N LEU A 478 28.56 11.25 8.36
CA LEU A 478 29.78 11.31 7.56
C LEU A 478 30.88 12.22 8.16
N ALA A 479 30.58 13.00 9.20
CA ALA A 479 31.53 13.89 9.88
C ALA A 479 32.36 13.19 10.99
N GLY A 480 32.39 11.86 11.02
CA GLY A 480 33.19 11.07 11.97
C GLY A 480 34.71 11.28 11.85
N PRO A 481 35.52 10.66 12.73
CA PRO A 481 35.21 9.44 13.46
C PRO A 481 34.25 9.63 14.65
N HIS A 482 33.39 8.64 14.87
CA HIS A 482 32.48 8.57 16.03
C HIS A 482 33.11 7.84 17.21
N GLU A 483 32.55 8.00 18.41
CA GLU A 483 32.97 7.24 19.58
C GLU A 483 32.44 5.80 19.54
N PRO A 484 33.30 4.77 19.75
CA PRO A 484 32.89 3.38 19.75
C PRO A 484 31.99 3.01 20.95
N GLN A 485 31.12 2.04 20.74
CA GLN A 485 30.25 1.43 21.73
C GLN A 485 30.36 -0.10 21.68
N ARG A 486 30.25 -0.75 22.85
CA ARG A 486 30.09 -2.21 22.97
C ARG A 486 28.70 -2.64 22.51
N SER A 487 28.49 -2.57 21.20
CA SER A 487 27.24 -2.91 20.55
C SER A 487 27.47 -3.55 19.18
N VAL A 488 26.47 -4.31 18.75
CA VAL A 488 26.39 -4.95 17.44
C VAL A 488 25.21 -4.35 16.69
N TYR A 489 25.42 -3.91 15.45
CA TYR A 489 24.34 -3.54 14.54
C TYR A 489 24.06 -4.70 13.59
N LEU A 490 22.81 -5.13 13.49
CA LEU A 490 22.36 -6.22 12.64
C LEU A 490 21.31 -5.74 11.65
N GLU A 491 21.36 -6.21 10.40
CA GLU A 491 20.37 -5.91 9.37
C GLU A 491 20.13 -7.12 8.46
N SER A 492 18.89 -7.35 8.06
CA SER A 492 18.56 -8.37 7.07
C SER A 492 17.59 -7.88 6.00
N PHE A 493 17.93 -8.14 4.73
CA PHE A 493 17.17 -7.76 3.54
C PHE A 493 16.74 -6.28 3.57
N TYR A 494 17.68 -5.39 3.91
CA TYR A 494 17.46 -3.95 4.09
C TYR A 494 16.48 -3.60 5.23
N GLY A 495 16.51 -4.36 6.32
CA GLY A 495 15.66 -4.19 7.50
C GLY A 495 14.19 -4.58 7.30
N ARG A 496 13.84 -5.25 6.20
CA ARG A 496 12.45 -5.67 5.92
C ARG A 496 11.97 -6.82 6.81
N LEU A 497 12.93 -7.58 7.36
CA LEU A 497 12.76 -8.75 8.23
C LEU A 497 13.98 -8.83 9.16
N ALA A 498 13.81 -9.29 10.41
CA ALA A 498 14.91 -9.79 11.23
C ALA A 498 14.94 -11.32 11.13
N THR A 499 15.88 -11.88 10.36
CA THR A 499 15.90 -13.30 9.96
C THR A 499 17.28 -13.64 9.39
N CYS A 500 17.44 -14.81 8.74
CA CYS A 500 18.67 -15.22 8.06
C CYS A 500 19.90 -15.32 9.01
N ASN A 501 21.10 -15.39 8.45
CA ASN A 501 22.35 -15.53 9.19
C ASN A 501 22.52 -14.50 10.34
N PRO A 502 22.19 -13.21 10.17
CA PRO A 502 22.30 -12.25 11.28
C PRO A 502 21.39 -12.59 12.47
N HIS A 503 20.22 -13.21 12.26
CA HIS A 503 19.34 -13.64 13.36
C HIS A 503 19.88 -14.84 14.14
N ALA A 504 20.53 -15.79 13.48
CA ALA A 504 21.17 -16.91 14.18
C ALA A 504 22.42 -16.45 14.96
N LEU A 505 23.21 -15.54 14.38
CA LEU A 505 24.34 -14.90 15.08
C LEU A 505 23.88 -14.09 16.29
N ASP A 506 22.79 -13.32 16.16
CA ASP A 506 22.18 -12.57 17.26
C ASP A 506 21.83 -13.46 18.46
N ALA A 507 21.28 -14.66 18.23
CA ALA A 507 20.93 -15.59 19.29
C ALA A 507 22.15 -16.10 20.08
N VAL A 508 23.28 -16.37 19.40
CA VAL A 508 24.54 -16.74 20.06
C VAL A 508 25.15 -15.54 20.80
N ILE A 509 25.17 -14.35 20.19
CA ILE A 509 25.66 -13.11 20.83
C ILE A 509 24.83 -12.78 22.08
N ALA A 510 23.51 -12.96 22.05
CA ALA A 510 22.63 -12.75 23.20
C ALA A 510 22.96 -13.68 24.38
N ARG A 511 23.40 -14.93 24.08
CA ARG A 511 23.74 -15.97 25.05
C ARG A 511 25.14 -15.78 25.64
N GLU A 512 26.12 -15.46 24.81
CA GLU A 512 27.55 -15.46 25.18
C GLU A 512 28.09 -14.06 25.53
N HIS A 513 27.44 -13.02 25.02
CA HIS A 513 27.82 -11.62 25.20
C HIS A 513 26.62 -10.74 25.66
N PRO A 514 25.89 -11.11 26.73
CA PRO A 514 24.66 -10.43 27.15
C PRO A 514 24.85 -8.95 27.52
N ASP A 515 26.07 -8.54 27.89
CA ASP A 515 26.42 -7.14 28.18
C ASP A 515 26.50 -6.25 26.92
N TRP A 516 26.45 -6.82 25.72
CA TRP A 516 26.54 -6.08 24.46
C TRP A 516 25.15 -5.69 23.93
N VAL A 517 24.98 -4.42 23.58
CA VAL A 517 23.71 -3.93 23.03
C VAL A 517 23.54 -4.42 21.59
N ARG A 518 22.45 -5.12 21.30
CA ARG A 518 22.11 -5.63 19.95
C ARG A 518 21.09 -4.71 19.30
N TYR A 519 21.52 -3.93 18.31
CA TYR A 519 20.67 -3.05 17.53
C TYR A 519 20.24 -3.72 16.22
N TRP A 520 18.94 -3.73 15.92
CA TRP A 520 18.41 -4.26 14.66
C TRP A 520 17.87 -3.16 13.77
N GLY A 521 18.49 -2.97 12.61
CA GLY A 521 18.01 -2.08 11.56
C GLY A 521 16.72 -2.62 10.93
N VAL A 522 15.63 -1.86 11.05
CA VAL A 522 14.30 -2.25 10.53
C VAL A 522 13.67 -1.15 9.67
N THR A 523 12.82 -1.51 8.71
CA THR A 523 12.09 -0.51 7.89
C THR A 523 10.98 0.21 8.66
N ASP A 524 10.33 -0.49 9.60
CA ASP A 524 9.33 0.04 10.53
C ASP A 524 9.17 -0.92 11.74
N LEU A 525 8.42 -0.48 12.76
CA LEU A 525 8.20 -1.26 14.01
C LEU A 525 7.24 -2.44 13.86
N SER A 526 6.75 -2.76 12.64
CA SER A 526 5.99 -3.99 12.39
C SER A 526 6.90 -5.20 12.11
N VAL A 527 8.20 -4.98 11.98
CA VAL A 527 9.23 -6.02 11.89
C VAL A 527 9.57 -6.48 13.31
N PRO A 528 9.30 -7.74 13.69
CA PRO A 528 9.75 -8.25 14.98
C PRO A 528 11.28 -8.34 14.98
N VAL A 529 11.89 -8.06 16.13
CA VAL A 529 13.32 -8.27 16.40
C VAL A 529 13.46 -9.27 17.56
N PRO A 530 14.61 -9.95 17.69
CA PRO A 530 14.85 -10.90 18.78
C PRO A 530 14.65 -10.30 20.17
N GLU A 531 14.34 -11.15 21.15
CA GLU A 531 14.18 -10.70 22.55
C GLU A 531 15.46 -10.04 23.07
N GLY A 532 15.31 -8.95 23.82
CA GLY A 532 16.42 -8.12 24.32
C GLY A 532 17.14 -7.27 23.26
N ALA A 533 16.79 -7.38 21.98
CA ALA A 533 17.33 -6.48 20.95
C ALA A 533 16.55 -5.15 20.87
N VAL A 534 17.23 -4.11 20.40
CA VAL A 534 16.66 -2.77 20.19
C VAL A 534 16.43 -2.53 18.70
N ALA A 535 15.16 -2.44 18.30
CA ALA A 535 14.79 -2.08 16.93
C ALA A 535 15.12 -0.59 16.65
N VAL A 536 15.90 -0.32 15.61
CA VAL A 536 16.23 1.03 15.15
C VAL A 536 15.71 1.24 13.72
N VAL A 537 14.74 2.14 13.57
CA VAL A 537 14.02 2.35 12.30
C VAL A 537 14.89 3.12 11.30
N GLU A 538 14.96 2.62 10.05
CA GLU A 538 15.79 3.18 8.98
C GLU A 538 15.64 4.70 8.88
N GLY A 539 16.75 5.43 8.99
CA GLY A 539 16.80 6.89 8.87
C GLY A 539 16.17 7.67 10.04
N THR A 540 16.01 7.06 11.21
CA THR A 540 15.95 7.78 12.50
C THR A 540 17.37 8.14 12.98
N GLN A 541 17.51 9.10 13.89
CA GLN A 541 18.78 9.44 14.53
C GLN A 541 19.38 8.21 15.24
N ALA A 542 18.56 7.46 15.98
CA ALA A 542 18.98 6.23 16.67
C ALA A 542 19.56 5.17 15.71
N TRP A 543 19.05 5.09 14.47
CA TRP A 543 19.58 4.20 13.44
C TRP A 543 20.92 4.67 12.88
N PHE A 544 21.11 5.98 12.70
CA PHE A 544 22.42 6.54 12.35
C PHE A 544 23.44 6.32 13.47
N ASP A 545 23.06 6.57 14.73
CA ASP A 545 23.93 6.40 15.90
C ASP A 545 24.34 4.94 16.10
N ALA A 546 23.40 4.00 15.99
CA ALA A 546 23.68 2.57 16.09
C ALA A 546 24.66 2.08 15.02
N ARG A 547 24.51 2.55 13.76
CA ARG A 547 25.45 2.27 12.66
C ARG A 547 26.81 2.96 12.84
N ALA A 548 26.82 4.17 13.40
CA ALA A 548 28.03 4.98 13.60
C ALA A 548 28.91 4.46 14.73
N ARG A 549 28.32 3.90 15.79
CA ARG A 549 29.02 3.62 17.06
C ARG A 549 29.25 2.14 17.36
N SER A 550 28.46 1.24 16.78
CA SER A 550 28.63 -0.20 17.04
C SER A 550 29.99 -0.71 16.55
N ARG A 551 30.68 -1.50 17.38
CA ARG A 551 31.96 -2.15 17.05
C ARG A 551 31.79 -3.20 15.95
N PHE A 552 30.68 -3.92 15.93
CA PHE A 552 30.37 -4.92 14.91
C PHE A 552 29.15 -4.53 14.07
N LEU A 553 29.22 -4.78 12.76
CA LEU A 553 28.09 -4.65 11.84
C LEU A 553 27.90 -5.96 11.08
N ILE A 554 26.71 -6.55 11.16
CA ILE A 554 26.38 -7.85 10.58
C ILE A 554 25.21 -7.65 9.60
N ALA A 555 25.46 -7.86 8.31
CA ALA A 555 24.46 -7.68 7.26
C ALA A 555 24.43 -8.87 6.30
N ASN A 556 23.27 -9.18 5.70
CA ASN A 556 23.12 -10.27 4.73
C ASN A 556 22.94 -9.78 3.27
N ASP A 557 22.95 -8.48 3.07
CA ASP A 557 22.80 -7.77 1.80
C ASP A 557 23.62 -6.47 1.91
N TRP A 558 23.64 -5.63 0.88
CA TRP A 558 24.38 -4.36 0.90
C TRP A 558 23.73 -3.36 1.86
N LEU A 559 24.55 -2.69 2.70
CA LEU A 559 24.04 -1.69 3.64
C LEU A 559 23.59 -0.44 2.88
N ARG A 560 22.27 -0.28 2.72
CA ARG A 560 21.66 0.83 1.98
C ARG A 560 21.88 2.19 2.65
N ARG A 561 21.70 3.24 1.85
CA ARG A 561 22.10 4.65 2.08
C ARG A 561 23.62 4.80 2.15
N ARG A 562 24.12 6.00 2.46
CA ARG A 562 25.55 6.31 2.48
C ARG A 562 26.22 5.69 3.72
N PHE A 563 26.40 4.38 3.72
CA PHE A 563 27.20 3.68 4.73
C PHE A 563 28.69 3.90 4.47
N THR A 564 29.43 4.26 5.53
CA THR A 564 30.88 4.43 5.54
C THR A 564 31.40 3.87 6.88
N PRO A 565 32.15 2.76 6.87
CA PRO A 565 32.65 2.16 8.10
C PRO A 565 33.60 3.10 8.83
N GLN A 566 33.59 3.03 10.16
CA GLN A 566 34.53 3.75 11.01
C GLN A 566 35.81 2.92 11.23
N PRO A 567 36.98 3.52 11.51
CA PRO A 567 38.24 2.80 11.66
C PRO A 567 38.29 1.74 12.78
N PHE A 568 37.36 1.81 13.74
CA PHE A 568 37.23 0.84 14.84
C PHE A 568 36.21 -0.27 14.56
N GLN A 569 35.53 -0.26 13.41
CA GLN A 569 34.45 -1.21 13.12
C GLN A 569 34.99 -2.51 12.52
N THR A 570 34.15 -3.55 12.56
CA THR A 570 34.34 -4.77 11.80
C THR A 570 33.01 -5.15 11.17
N VAL A 571 32.97 -5.15 9.84
CA VAL A 571 31.80 -5.37 8.99
C VAL A 571 31.82 -6.80 8.46
N LEU A 572 30.93 -7.63 9.00
CA LEU A 572 30.68 -8.99 8.57
C LEU A 572 29.54 -9.01 7.54
N GLN A 573 29.89 -9.21 6.27
CA GLN A 573 28.94 -9.52 5.21
C GLN A 573 28.63 -11.02 5.25
N THR A 574 27.42 -11.38 5.67
CA THR A 574 26.98 -12.78 5.79
C THR A 574 26.45 -13.37 4.49
N TRP A 575 26.10 -12.52 3.51
CA TRP A 575 25.31 -12.85 2.32
C TRP A 575 24.06 -13.70 2.66
N HIS A 576 23.39 -14.26 1.65
CA HIS A 576 22.05 -14.84 1.82
C HIS A 576 21.77 -16.11 1.00
N GLY A 577 22.80 -16.83 0.55
CA GLY A 577 22.64 -18.06 -0.23
C GLY A 577 23.86 -18.41 -1.07
N SER A 578 24.20 -19.71 -1.14
CA SER A 578 25.10 -20.23 -2.17
C SER A 578 24.60 -19.95 -3.59
N MET A 579 25.54 -19.84 -4.53
CA MET A 579 25.28 -19.31 -5.87
C MET A 579 25.12 -20.42 -6.90
N PHE A 580 23.95 -20.43 -7.52
CA PHE A 580 23.70 -21.14 -8.79
C PHE A 580 23.79 -20.18 -10.00
N LYS A 581 23.16 -19.00 -9.87
CA LYS A 581 23.15 -17.93 -10.88
C LYS A 581 24.43 -17.11 -10.78
N ARG A 582 25.00 -16.66 -11.90
CA ARG A 582 26.17 -15.76 -11.89
C ARG A 582 25.84 -14.41 -11.25
N ILE A 583 26.72 -13.94 -10.38
CA ILE A 583 26.57 -12.68 -9.64
C ILE A 583 27.78 -11.76 -9.82
N GLY A 584 27.63 -10.51 -9.38
CA GLY A 584 28.69 -9.51 -9.42
C GLY A 584 29.34 -9.37 -10.79
N LEU A 585 30.66 -9.50 -10.83
CA LEU A 585 31.54 -9.38 -12.00
C LEU A 585 31.46 -10.57 -12.97
N ASP A 586 30.92 -11.72 -12.55
CA ASP A 586 30.81 -12.92 -13.39
C ASP A 586 29.59 -12.88 -14.33
N ARG A 587 28.70 -11.89 -14.16
CA ARG A 587 27.53 -11.71 -15.03
C ARG A 587 27.99 -11.35 -16.45
N PRO A 588 27.43 -11.99 -17.50
CA PRO A 588 27.81 -11.71 -18.89
C PRO A 588 27.75 -10.23 -19.28
N ASN A 589 26.75 -9.52 -18.74
CA ASN A 589 26.46 -8.11 -19.05
C ASN A 589 26.83 -7.15 -17.90
N ALA A 590 27.89 -7.44 -17.13
CA ALA A 590 28.39 -6.56 -16.08
C ALA A 590 29.03 -5.29 -16.66
N ASP A 591 28.27 -4.19 -16.69
CA ASP A 591 28.75 -2.89 -17.19
C ASP A 591 29.76 -2.22 -16.24
N ALA A 592 30.41 -1.17 -16.72
CA ALA A 592 31.40 -0.42 -15.94
C ALA A 592 30.79 0.19 -14.66
N SER A 593 29.54 0.66 -14.69
CA SER A 593 28.90 1.25 -13.52
C SER A 593 28.62 0.22 -12.42
N THR A 594 28.20 -0.99 -12.80
CA THR A 594 28.05 -2.14 -11.90
C THR A 594 29.40 -2.55 -11.31
N ARG A 595 30.46 -2.63 -12.14
CA ARG A 595 31.82 -2.97 -11.68
C ARG A 595 32.35 -1.97 -10.66
N GLU A 596 32.19 -0.66 -10.88
CA GLU A 596 32.56 0.35 -9.88
C GLU A 596 31.71 0.28 -8.60
N ALA A 597 30.40 0.02 -8.71
CA ALA A 597 29.52 -0.10 -7.56
C ALA A 597 29.89 -1.30 -6.67
N LEU A 598 30.27 -2.43 -7.28
CA LEU A 598 30.75 -3.62 -6.58
C LEU A 598 32.06 -3.37 -5.82
N VAL A 599 33.02 -2.69 -6.45
CA VAL A 599 34.28 -2.31 -5.78
C VAL A 599 33.99 -1.36 -4.61
N ARG A 600 33.22 -0.29 -4.82
CA ARG A 600 32.84 0.63 -3.72
C ARG A 600 32.05 -0.03 -2.60
N GLU A 601 31.36 -1.13 -2.84
CA GLU A 601 30.62 -1.86 -1.80
C GLU A 601 31.51 -2.82 -1.03
N ARG A 602 32.28 -3.68 -1.73
CA ARG A 602 33.14 -4.68 -1.08
C ARG A 602 34.21 -4.02 -0.20
N ASP A 603 34.72 -2.85 -0.60
CA ASP A 603 35.77 -2.12 0.11
C ASP A 603 35.28 -1.56 1.48
N LYS A 604 34.00 -1.79 1.83
CA LYS A 604 33.40 -1.48 3.14
C LYS A 604 33.30 -2.69 4.07
N TRP A 605 33.65 -3.89 3.60
CA TRP A 605 33.55 -5.14 4.36
C TRP A 605 34.94 -5.49 4.91
N ASP A 606 34.98 -6.14 6.07
CA ASP A 606 36.20 -6.68 6.65
C ASP A 606 36.24 -8.21 6.53
N VAL A 607 35.07 -8.84 6.66
CA VAL A 607 34.89 -10.29 6.65
C VAL A 607 33.70 -10.66 5.75
N LEU A 608 33.89 -11.70 4.94
CA LEU A 608 32.85 -12.30 4.10
C LEU A 608 32.58 -13.74 4.55
N LEU A 609 31.34 -14.02 4.95
CA LEU A 609 30.88 -15.37 5.28
C LEU A 609 30.63 -16.18 4.01
N SER A 610 31.08 -17.43 4.02
CA SER A 610 30.82 -18.40 2.97
C SER A 610 30.27 -19.69 3.58
N GLN A 611 29.25 -20.26 2.94
CA GLN A 611 28.63 -21.52 3.37
C GLN A 611 29.55 -22.73 3.07
N ASN A 612 30.31 -22.64 1.98
CA ASN A 612 31.07 -23.76 1.42
C ASN A 612 32.13 -23.26 0.43
N HIS A 613 33.13 -24.10 0.15
CA HIS A 613 34.22 -23.85 -0.78
C HIS A 613 33.77 -23.34 -2.16
N HIS A 614 32.69 -23.91 -2.73
CA HIS A 614 32.11 -23.46 -4.00
C HIS A 614 31.70 -21.98 -3.97
N SER A 615 31.08 -21.53 -2.89
CA SER A 615 30.69 -20.13 -2.71
C SER A 615 31.90 -19.23 -2.46
N THR A 616 32.93 -19.74 -1.78
CA THR A 616 34.20 -19.02 -1.54
C THR A 616 34.92 -18.70 -2.85
N GLU A 617 35.10 -19.68 -3.74
CA GLU A 617 35.72 -19.46 -5.05
C GLU A 617 34.90 -18.48 -5.91
N ILE A 618 33.57 -18.60 -5.88
CA ILE A 618 32.68 -17.65 -6.58
C ILE A 618 32.80 -16.24 -6.01
N PHE A 619 32.92 -16.05 -4.70
CA PHE A 619 33.14 -14.72 -4.14
C PHE A 619 34.49 -14.11 -4.58
N ARG A 620 35.54 -14.94 -4.73
CA ARG A 620 36.83 -14.49 -5.28
C ARG A 620 36.71 -13.98 -6.71
N SER A 621 35.90 -14.59 -7.58
CA SER A 621 35.66 -14.06 -8.94
C SER A 621 34.64 -12.92 -8.96
N ALA A 622 33.43 -13.18 -8.46
CA ALA A 622 32.27 -12.32 -8.61
C ALA A 622 32.39 -10.98 -7.88
N TYR A 623 33.15 -10.89 -6.79
CA TYR A 623 33.44 -9.63 -6.10
C TYR A 623 34.91 -9.21 -6.19
N ALA A 624 35.77 -10.02 -6.82
CA ALA A 624 37.23 -9.85 -6.78
C ALA A 624 37.74 -9.67 -5.33
N TRP A 625 37.18 -10.45 -4.40
CA TRP A 625 37.42 -10.33 -2.96
C TRP A 625 38.65 -11.14 -2.53
N GLU A 626 39.65 -10.43 -2.00
CA GLU A 626 40.91 -10.98 -1.49
C GLU A 626 41.03 -10.86 0.04
N GLY A 627 39.97 -10.37 0.71
CA GLY A 627 39.93 -10.18 2.16
C GLY A 627 39.61 -11.46 2.94
N VAL A 628 39.29 -11.31 4.23
CA VAL A 628 39.09 -12.46 5.13
C VAL A 628 37.79 -13.19 4.78
N PHE A 629 37.89 -14.50 4.63
CA PHE A 629 36.75 -15.41 4.54
C PHE A 629 36.52 -16.14 5.87
N TYR A 630 35.26 -16.20 6.29
CA TYR A 630 34.78 -17.18 7.26
C TYR A 630 34.01 -18.24 6.45
N GLU A 631 34.69 -19.32 6.05
CA GLU A 631 34.06 -20.49 5.44
C GLU A 631 33.66 -21.44 6.58
N GLU A 632 32.41 -21.34 7.02
CA GLU A 632 31.96 -21.88 8.33
C GLU A 632 30.58 -22.55 8.28
N GLY A 633 29.98 -22.74 7.10
CA GLY A 633 28.56 -23.06 6.97
C GLY A 633 27.69 -21.80 7.10
N TYR A 634 26.37 -21.96 7.14
CA TYR A 634 25.46 -20.83 7.35
C TYR A 634 24.73 -20.89 8.70
N PRO A 635 24.92 -19.90 9.59
CA PRO A 635 24.26 -19.80 10.89
C PRO A 635 22.73 -20.02 10.85
N ARG A 636 22.04 -19.57 9.79
CA ARG A 636 20.58 -19.78 9.68
C ARG A 636 20.18 -21.26 9.55
N ASN A 637 21.08 -22.09 9.03
CA ASN A 637 20.85 -23.50 8.75
C ASN A 637 21.09 -24.39 9.98
N ASP A 638 21.71 -23.88 11.05
CA ASP A 638 22.01 -24.66 12.25
C ASP A 638 20.75 -25.31 12.84
N ALA A 639 19.62 -24.60 12.82
CA ALA A 639 18.31 -25.11 13.28
C ALA A 639 17.73 -26.25 12.40
N LEU A 640 18.26 -26.50 11.20
CA LEU A 640 17.84 -27.60 10.33
C LEU A 640 18.45 -28.93 10.78
N THR A 641 19.57 -28.89 11.51
CA THR A 641 20.27 -30.08 12.01
C THR A 641 19.58 -30.60 13.28
N GLY A 642 18.62 -31.53 13.09
CA GLY A 642 17.88 -32.16 14.18
C GLY A 642 16.68 -31.37 14.72
N GLY A 643 16.32 -30.25 14.08
CA GLY A 643 15.12 -29.48 14.43
C GLY A 643 13.81 -30.23 14.11
N SER A 644 12.74 -29.89 14.84
CA SER A 644 11.38 -30.40 14.58
C SER A 644 10.50 -29.33 13.94
N GLY A 645 9.67 -29.74 12.97
CA GLY A 645 8.68 -28.90 12.29
C GLY A 645 7.29 -28.90 12.95
N GLU A 646 7.06 -29.69 13.99
CA GLU A 646 5.72 -30.00 14.52
C GLU A 646 4.94 -28.75 14.98
N GLN A 647 5.55 -27.89 15.80
CA GLN A 647 4.95 -26.64 16.27
C GLN A 647 4.67 -25.65 15.12
N ILE A 648 5.45 -25.72 14.04
CA ILE A 648 5.28 -24.87 12.86
C ILE A 648 4.14 -25.41 11.99
N ARG A 649 4.00 -26.74 11.87
CA ARG A 649 2.87 -27.40 11.23
C ARG A 649 1.55 -27.07 11.92
N GLU A 650 1.49 -27.18 13.26
CA GLU A 650 0.33 -26.78 14.06
C GLU A 650 -0.05 -25.30 13.83
N ARG A 651 0.94 -24.39 13.95
CA ARG A 651 0.79 -22.95 13.70
C ARG A 651 0.29 -22.60 12.30
N LEU A 652 0.61 -23.42 11.30
CA LEU A 652 0.19 -23.26 9.90
C LEU A 652 -1.13 -23.99 9.58
N GLY A 653 -1.75 -24.68 10.55
CA GLY A 653 -2.98 -25.45 10.35
C GLY A 653 -2.80 -26.74 9.56
N ILE A 654 -1.56 -27.24 9.46
CA ILE A 654 -1.21 -28.45 8.70
C ILE A 654 -1.56 -29.68 9.56
N ARG A 655 -2.38 -30.59 9.03
CA ARG A 655 -2.78 -31.79 9.78
C ARG A 655 -1.61 -32.78 9.95
N PRO A 656 -1.59 -33.63 11.00
CA PRO A 656 -0.50 -34.59 11.22
C PRO A 656 -0.32 -35.62 10.11
N ASP A 657 -1.41 -36.00 9.43
CA ASP A 657 -1.49 -36.92 8.29
C ASP A 657 -1.13 -36.26 6.95
N GLN A 658 -1.23 -34.94 6.86
CA GLN A 658 -1.11 -34.19 5.62
C GLN A 658 0.36 -33.91 5.25
N LYS A 659 0.74 -34.15 3.99
CA LYS A 659 2.06 -33.85 3.44
C LYS A 659 2.16 -32.35 3.08
N ALA A 660 3.17 -31.66 3.59
CA ALA A 660 3.39 -30.24 3.35
C ALA A 660 4.44 -30.01 2.27
N VAL A 661 4.06 -29.33 1.18
CA VAL A 661 4.93 -29.06 0.03
C VAL A 661 5.24 -27.57 -0.03
N LEU A 662 6.50 -27.20 0.17
CA LEU A 662 6.94 -25.81 0.06
C LEU A 662 7.19 -25.46 -1.41
N TYR A 663 6.42 -24.54 -1.99
CA TYR A 663 6.68 -24.02 -3.33
C TYR A 663 7.32 -22.64 -3.26
N ALA A 664 8.58 -22.54 -3.69
CA ALA A 664 9.41 -21.34 -3.55
C ALA A 664 10.09 -20.90 -4.88
N PRO A 665 9.32 -20.43 -5.88
CA PRO A 665 9.84 -20.02 -7.18
C PRO A 665 10.72 -18.75 -7.10
N THR A 666 11.74 -18.63 -7.96
CA THR A 666 12.56 -17.41 -8.00
C THR A 666 11.85 -16.23 -8.63
N TRP A 667 12.11 -15.06 -8.04
CA TRP A 667 11.73 -13.79 -8.62
C TRP A 667 12.37 -13.58 -10.00
N ARG A 668 11.56 -13.21 -11.01
CA ARG A 668 11.98 -12.87 -12.37
C ARG A 668 12.13 -11.34 -12.49
N ASP A 669 13.21 -10.87 -13.12
CA ASP A 669 13.61 -9.46 -13.12
C ASP A 669 12.57 -8.50 -13.73
N ASN A 670 11.75 -8.99 -14.66
CA ASN A 670 10.72 -8.21 -15.37
C ASN A 670 9.37 -8.16 -14.63
N ALA A 671 9.23 -8.81 -13.46
CA ALA A 671 7.97 -8.92 -12.73
C ALA A 671 7.97 -8.13 -11.41
N ALA A 672 6.96 -7.30 -11.17
CA ALA A 672 6.80 -6.59 -9.89
C ALA A 672 6.26 -7.49 -8.75
N GLY A 673 5.61 -8.61 -9.11
CA GLY A 673 4.94 -9.54 -8.19
C GLY A 673 5.69 -10.86 -8.00
N MET A 674 5.00 -11.80 -7.35
CA MET A 674 5.39 -13.23 -7.39
C MET A 674 5.02 -13.78 -8.77
N VAL A 675 5.91 -14.57 -9.38
CA VAL A 675 5.60 -15.35 -10.57
C VAL A 675 5.33 -16.78 -10.09
N VAL A 676 4.14 -17.28 -10.40
CA VAL A 676 3.68 -18.62 -10.09
C VAL A 676 3.50 -19.31 -11.45
N PHE A 677 4.28 -20.35 -11.72
CA PHE A 677 4.20 -21.10 -12.98
C PHE A 677 3.23 -22.27 -12.90
N LEU A 678 3.01 -22.80 -11.70
CA LEU A 678 2.03 -23.84 -11.42
C LEU A 678 0.62 -23.23 -11.36
N ASP A 679 -0.33 -23.89 -12.01
CA ASP A 679 -1.75 -23.70 -11.74
C ASP A 679 -2.04 -24.31 -10.37
N LEU A 680 -2.13 -23.46 -9.35
CA LEU A 680 -2.28 -23.89 -7.96
C LEU A 680 -3.65 -24.54 -7.69
N GLU A 681 -4.70 -24.14 -8.40
CA GLU A 681 -6.04 -24.71 -8.26
C GLU A 681 -6.07 -26.12 -8.84
N ARG A 682 -5.52 -26.28 -10.05
CA ARG A 682 -5.36 -27.61 -10.65
C ARG A 682 -4.40 -28.48 -9.84
N LEU A 683 -3.33 -27.92 -9.27
CA LEU A 683 -2.37 -28.66 -8.46
C LEU A 683 -2.97 -29.18 -7.17
N THR A 684 -3.75 -28.37 -6.44
CA THR A 684 -4.42 -28.84 -5.22
C THR A 684 -5.52 -29.84 -5.53
N ALA A 685 -6.23 -29.70 -6.66
CA ALA A 685 -7.18 -30.71 -7.14
C ALA A 685 -6.48 -32.04 -7.54
N ASP A 686 -5.34 -31.97 -8.22
CA ASP A 686 -4.54 -33.14 -8.64
C ASP A 686 -3.92 -33.89 -7.43
N LEU A 687 -3.61 -33.19 -6.34
CA LEU A 687 -3.01 -33.77 -5.13
C LEU A 687 -4.04 -34.21 -4.07
N GLY A 688 -5.18 -33.52 -3.98
CA GLY A 688 -6.22 -33.77 -2.99
C GLY A 688 -5.86 -33.36 -1.55
N ASP A 689 -6.76 -33.65 -0.61
CA ASP A 689 -6.67 -33.21 0.80
C ASP A 689 -5.48 -33.81 1.58
N ASP A 690 -4.82 -34.84 1.03
CA ASP A 690 -3.61 -35.46 1.58
C ASP A 690 -2.39 -34.51 1.55
N TYR A 691 -2.45 -33.45 0.74
CA TYR A 691 -1.37 -32.46 0.59
C TYR A 691 -1.81 -31.05 1.02
N VAL A 692 -0.83 -30.21 1.35
CA VAL A 692 -0.99 -28.75 1.46
C VAL A 692 0.20 -28.06 0.81
N VAL A 693 -0.06 -27.03 0.00
CA VAL A 693 0.97 -26.24 -0.66
C VAL A 693 1.29 -24.99 0.16
N LEU A 694 2.51 -24.88 0.67
CA LEU A 694 3.02 -23.68 1.32
C LEU A 694 3.63 -22.77 0.25
N LEU A 695 2.89 -21.74 -0.17
CA LEU A 695 3.33 -20.83 -1.23
C LEU A 695 4.27 -19.75 -0.65
N ARG A 696 5.53 -19.74 -1.08
CA ARG A 696 6.56 -18.82 -0.58
C ARG A 696 7.10 -17.88 -1.66
N GLY A 697 6.57 -16.66 -1.68
CA GLY A 697 7.14 -15.57 -2.45
C GLY A 697 8.54 -15.16 -1.97
N HIS A 698 9.37 -14.69 -2.91
CA HIS A 698 10.73 -14.20 -2.64
C HIS A 698 10.73 -12.95 -1.72
N SER A 699 11.81 -12.71 -0.96
CA SER A 699 11.94 -11.57 -0.02
C SER A 699 11.71 -10.18 -0.66
N ARG A 700 11.92 -10.06 -1.98
CA ARG A 700 11.62 -8.85 -2.77
C ARG A 700 10.12 -8.62 -3.02
N THR A 701 9.31 -9.67 -2.98
CA THR A 701 7.85 -9.64 -3.24
C THR A 701 6.99 -9.44 -1.99
N VAL A 702 7.58 -9.49 -0.79
CA VAL A 702 6.89 -9.29 0.51
C VAL A 702 6.12 -7.95 0.58
N GLY A 703 6.60 -6.90 -0.09
CA GLY A 703 5.93 -5.60 -0.18
C GLY A 703 4.94 -5.43 -1.33
N HIS A 704 4.70 -6.47 -2.14
CA HIS A 704 4.00 -6.40 -3.42
C HIS A 704 2.87 -7.45 -3.53
N GLY A 705 1.76 -7.05 -4.17
CA GLY A 705 0.59 -7.90 -4.39
C GLY A 705 -0.30 -8.10 -3.15
N ARG A 706 -1.23 -9.05 -3.27
CA ARG A 706 -2.09 -9.57 -2.20
C ARG A 706 -1.66 -11.02 -1.88
N SER A 707 -2.12 -11.55 -0.76
CA SER A 707 -1.92 -12.98 -0.46
C SER A 707 -2.82 -13.83 -1.36
N VAL A 708 -2.39 -15.04 -1.70
CA VAL A 708 -3.25 -16.05 -2.33
C VAL A 708 -4.21 -16.62 -1.28
N ASP A 709 -5.47 -16.78 -1.69
CA ASP A 709 -6.60 -17.25 -0.87
C ASP A 709 -7.29 -18.35 -1.70
N LEU A 710 -6.87 -19.61 -1.48
CA LEU A 710 -7.25 -20.77 -2.28
C LEU A 710 -7.22 -22.03 -1.38
N PRO A 711 -8.24 -22.91 -1.42
CA PRO A 711 -8.23 -24.17 -0.67
C PRO A 711 -6.99 -25.03 -0.99
N GLY A 712 -6.42 -25.65 0.04
CA GLY A 712 -5.19 -26.44 -0.08
C GLY A 712 -3.90 -25.61 -0.20
N VAL A 713 -3.96 -24.28 -0.23
CA VAL A 713 -2.78 -23.40 -0.28
C VAL A 713 -2.70 -22.48 0.94
N VAL A 714 -1.51 -22.39 1.54
CA VAL A 714 -1.18 -21.40 2.57
C VAL A 714 -0.12 -20.44 2.04
N ASP A 715 -0.48 -19.17 1.82
CA ASP A 715 0.49 -18.13 1.41
C ASP A 715 1.40 -17.72 2.59
N VAL A 716 2.51 -18.43 2.72
CA VAL A 716 3.56 -18.19 3.72
C VAL A 716 4.57 -17.13 3.28
N THR A 717 4.28 -16.28 2.27
CA THR A 717 5.20 -15.22 1.80
C THR A 717 5.60 -14.23 2.89
N THR A 718 4.72 -13.97 3.87
CA THR A 718 5.02 -13.04 4.97
C THR A 718 5.59 -13.71 6.23
N TYR A 719 5.78 -15.03 6.21
CA TYR A 719 6.35 -15.79 7.32
C TYR A 719 7.82 -15.37 7.59
N PRO A 720 8.26 -15.16 8.85
CA PRO A 720 9.54 -14.52 9.13
C PRO A 720 10.78 -15.39 8.81
N HIS A 721 10.74 -16.68 9.17
CA HIS A 721 11.89 -17.58 9.06
C HIS A 721 11.63 -18.67 8.02
N ILE A 722 12.44 -18.70 6.95
CA ILE A 722 12.29 -19.71 5.89
C ILE A 722 12.76 -21.10 6.35
N THR A 723 13.69 -21.15 7.30
CA THR A 723 14.22 -22.39 7.88
C THR A 723 13.18 -23.13 8.73
N GLU A 724 12.27 -22.41 9.40
CA GLU A 724 11.08 -23.02 10.01
C GLU A 724 10.15 -23.64 8.95
N LEU A 725 9.96 -22.99 7.79
CA LEU A 725 9.18 -23.56 6.69
C LEU A 725 9.85 -24.82 6.11
N PHE A 726 11.19 -24.86 6.06
CA PHE A 726 11.93 -26.06 5.67
C PHE A 726 11.70 -27.23 6.64
N LEU A 727 11.68 -26.97 7.95
CA LEU A 727 11.38 -27.97 8.97
C LEU A 727 9.93 -28.47 8.90
N ALA A 728 8.97 -27.61 8.51
CA ALA A 728 7.56 -27.98 8.38
C ALA A 728 7.25 -28.78 7.10
N ALA A 729 7.99 -28.55 6.01
CA ALA A 729 7.73 -29.12 4.68
C ALA A 729 8.42 -30.48 4.46
N ASP A 730 7.68 -31.46 3.96
CA ASP A 730 8.17 -32.79 3.59
C ASP A 730 8.92 -32.78 2.24
N ALA A 731 8.55 -31.87 1.34
CA ALA A 731 9.24 -31.66 0.07
C ALA A 731 9.31 -30.18 -0.31
N LEU A 732 10.33 -29.81 -1.09
CA LEU A 732 10.50 -28.50 -1.70
C LEU A 732 10.28 -28.58 -3.22
N ILE A 733 9.39 -27.75 -3.76
CA ILE A 733 9.36 -27.40 -5.18
C ILE A 733 10.06 -26.05 -5.35
N THR A 734 11.08 -26.02 -6.19
CA THR A 734 11.87 -24.82 -6.49
C THR A 734 12.22 -24.78 -7.98
N ASP A 735 12.67 -23.62 -8.45
CA ASP A 735 13.43 -23.50 -9.68
C ASP A 735 14.90 -23.22 -9.33
N TYR A 736 15.55 -22.31 -10.04
CA TYR A 736 16.92 -21.79 -9.87
C TYR A 736 17.23 -21.08 -8.51
N SER A 737 16.48 -21.34 -7.46
CA SER A 737 16.55 -20.64 -6.17
C SER A 737 17.71 -21.11 -5.31
N SER A 738 18.39 -20.21 -4.60
CA SER A 738 19.45 -20.60 -3.66
C SER A 738 18.93 -21.39 -2.45
N VAL A 739 17.62 -21.42 -2.21
CA VAL A 739 17.03 -22.18 -1.09
C VAL A 739 17.26 -23.69 -1.19
N MET A 740 17.55 -24.21 -2.39
CA MET A 740 17.92 -25.62 -2.59
C MET A 740 19.22 -26.01 -1.86
N PHE A 741 20.14 -25.06 -1.65
CA PHE A 741 21.38 -25.29 -0.89
C PHE A 741 21.15 -25.25 0.63
N ASP A 742 20.11 -24.56 1.11
CA ASP A 742 19.76 -24.56 2.53
C ASP A 742 18.89 -25.78 2.87
N TYR A 743 17.90 -26.08 2.01
CA TYR A 743 16.96 -27.18 2.22
C TYR A 743 17.66 -28.55 2.20
N SER A 744 18.78 -28.71 1.47
CA SER A 744 19.55 -29.96 1.46
C SER A 744 20.09 -30.39 2.83
N VAL A 745 20.22 -29.48 3.80
CA VAL A 745 20.57 -29.82 5.19
C VAL A 745 19.50 -30.72 5.85
N THR A 746 18.22 -30.56 5.46
CA THR A 746 17.11 -31.38 5.97
C THR A 746 17.15 -32.84 5.49
N ARG A 747 17.91 -33.14 4.43
CA ARG A 747 17.93 -34.43 3.70
C ARG A 747 16.56 -34.88 3.15
N ARG A 748 15.64 -33.95 2.91
CA ARG A 748 14.30 -34.19 2.34
C ARG A 748 14.23 -34.01 0.81
N PRO A 749 13.24 -34.64 0.13
CA PRO A 749 13.04 -34.52 -1.32
C PRO A 749 12.96 -33.08 -1.86
N MET A 750 13.56 -32.87 -3.03
CA MET A 750 13.51 -31.62 -3.79
C MET A 750 13.07 -31.89 -5.22
N ILE A 751 12.18 -31.06 -5.76
CA ILE A 751 11.67 -31.12 -7.14
C ILE A 751 12.02 -29.79 -7.82
N PHE A 752 12.71 -29.87 -8.95
CA PHE A 752 13.18 -28.71 -9.69
C PHE A 752 12.25 -28.46 -10.87
N TYR A 753 11.25 -27.60 -10.68
CA TYR A 753 10.31 -27.22 -11.73
C TYR A 753 10.84 -26.03 -12.52
N VAL A 754 11.30 -26.30 -13.74
CA VAL A 754 12.06 -25.38 -14.59
C VAL A 754 11.49 -25.33 -16.02
N PRO A 755 10.23 -24.87 -16.19
CA PRO A 755 9.57 -24.81 -17.50
C PRO A 755 10.28 -23.87 -18.50
N ASP A 756 11.13 -22.96 -18.00
CA ASP A 756 11.89 -21.97 -18.75
C ASP A 756 13.40 -22.30 -18.86
N LEU A 757 13.83 -23.55 -18.62
CA LEU A 757 15.26 -23.91 -18.48
C LEU A 757 16.16 -23.48 -19.65
N ASP A 758 15.75 -23.75 -20.90
CA ASP A 758 16.55 -23.42 -22.08
C ASP A 758 16.67 -21.88 -22.27
N GLU A 759 15.58 -21.14 -22.14
CA GLU A 759 15.58 -19.67 -22.17
C GLU A 759 16.42 -19.10 -21.00
N TYR A 760 16.33 -19.69 -19.82
CA TYR A 760 17.03 -19.24 -18.62
C TYR A 760 18.55 -19.45 -18.69
N ARG A 761 18.98 -20.58 -19.27
CA ARG A 761 20.39 -20.92 -19.48
C ARG A 761 21.05 -19.92 -20.43
N ASP A 762 20.38 -19.62 -21.54
CA ASP A 762 21.01 -18.98 -22.69
C ASP A 762 20.92 -17.44 -22.69
N ASP A 763 19.86 -16.83 -22.12
CA ASP A 763 19.64 -15.36 -22.22
C ASP A 763 19.80 -14.56 -20.90
N VAL A 764 19.37 -15.08 -19.74
CA VAL A 764 18.98 -14.17 -18.63
C VAL A 764 20.12 -13.79 -17.67
N ARG A 765 20.95 -14.74 -17.22
CA ARG A 765 22.05 -14.47 -16.25
C ARG A 765 23.30 -15.34 -16.37
N GLY A 766 23.20 -16.50 -17.00
CA GLY A 766 24.22 -17.55 -16.92
C GLY A 766 24.27 -18.22 -15.54
N VAL A 767 24.73 -19.48 -15.53
CA VAL A 767 24.81 -20.34 -14.34
C VAL A 767 26.27 -20.76 -14.07
N TYR A 768 26.53 -21.31 -12.88
CA TYR A 768 27.84 -21.85 -12.48
C TYR A 768 28.00 -23.35 -12.76
N PHE A 769 26.92 -24.11 -12.89
CA PHE A 769 26.91 -25.55 -13.22
C PHE A 769 25.56 -25.94 -13.86
N ASP A 770 25.49 -27.12 -14.47
CA ASP A 770 24.24 -27.65 -15.06
C ASP A 770 23.35 -28.27 -13.98
N LEU A 771 22.11 -27.78 -13.87
CA LEU A 771 21.15 -28.28 -12.88
C LEU A 771 20.62 -29.69 -13.21
N GLY A 772 20.52 -30.07 -14.49
CA GLY A 772 20.05 -31.40 -14.91
C GLY A 772 21.00 -32.53 -14.51
N GLU A 773 22.30 -32.25 -14.56
CA GLU A 773 23.35 -33.20 -14.18
C GLU A 773 23.51 -33.30 -12.65
N GLU A 774 23.49 -32.15 -11.97
CA GLU A 774 23.89 -32.03 -10.55
C GLU A 774 22.73 -32.11 -9.54
N ALA A 775 21.47 -31.89 -9.97
CA ALA A 775 20.34 -31.77 -9.05
C ALA A 775 20.15 -33.03 -8.15
N PRO A 776 19.92 -32.85 -6.84
CA PRO A 776 19.66 -33.92 -5.87
C PRO A 776 18.22 -34.47 -5.92
N GLY A 777 17.54 -34.31 -7.06
CA GLY A 777 16.12 -34.65 -7.25
C GLY A 777 15.70 -34.52 -8.73
N PRO A 778 14.44 -34.82 -9.06
CA PRO A 778 13.93 -34.70 -10.43
C PRO A 778 13.93 -33.24 -10.93
N VAL A 779 14.36 -33.06 -12.17
CA VAL A 779 14.28 -31.80 -12.92
C VAL A 779 13.18 -31.97 -13.97
N VAL A 780 12.15 -31.13 -13.91
CA VAL A 780 10.86 -31.33 -14.61
C VAL A 780 10.37 -30.03 -15.24
N ALA A 781 9.63 -30.12 -16.36
CA ALA A 781 9.20 -28.98 -17.15
C ALA A 781 7.67 -28.80 -17.18
N THR A 782 6.90 -29.79 -16.73
CA THR A 782 5.43 -29.78 -16.72
C THR A 782 4.84 -29.99 -15.33
N GLN A 783 3.59 -29.58 -15.13
CA GLN A 783 2.90 -29.75 -13.84
C GLN A 783 2.52 -31.22 -13.58
N GLU A 784 2.26 -31.99 -14.64
CA GLU A 784 2.00 -33.42 -14.61
C GLU A 784 3.21 -34.20 -14.06
N GLU A 785 4.43 -33.82 -14.47
CA GLU A 785 5.68 -34.36 -13.92
C GLU A 785 5.89 -33.94 -12.46
N VAL A 786 5.53 -32.71 -12.06
CA VAL A 786 5.56 -32.27 -10.65
C VAL A 786 4.63 -33.11 -9.78
N VAL A 787 3.38 -33.34 -10.21
CA VAL A 787 2.42 -34.20 -9.50
C VAL A 787 2.95 -35.64 -9.39
N THR A 788 3.56 -36.16 -10.45
CA THR A 788 4.18 -37.49 -10.45
C THR A 788 5.33 -37.57 -9.45
N ALA A 789 6.25 -36.60 -9.48
CA ALA A 789 7.39 -36.51 -8.57
C ALA A 789 6.98 -36.35 -7.09
N LEU A 790 5.88 -35.64 -6.81
CA LEU A 790 5.33 -35.54 -5.44
C LEU A 790 4.74 -36.87 -4.95
N ARG A 791 4.05 -37.63 -5.82
CA ARG A 791 3.51 -38.95 -5.47
C ARG A 791 4.61 -40.00 -5.29
N GLU A 792 5.75 -39.83 -5.94
CA GLU A 792 6.94 -40.70 -5.84
C GLU A 792 7.95 -40.23 -4.75
N MET A 793 7.72 -39.10 -4.06
CA MET A 793 8.75 -38.44 -3.23
C MET A 793 9.28 -39.27 -2.05
N ASP A 794 8.51 -40.25 -1.58
CA ASP A 794 8.92 -41.14 -0.49
C ASP A 794 9.97 -42.20 -0.95
N ASP A 795 10.18 -42.41 -2.27
CA ASP A 795 11.31 -43.18 -2.81
C ASP A 795 12.60 -42.33 -2.87
N THR A 796 13.20 -42.14 -1.70
CA THR A 796 14.46 -41.41 -1.55
C THR A 796 15.68 -42.14 -2.14
N GLN A 797 15.60 -43.45 -2.41
CA GLN A 797 16.76 -44.23 -2.89
C GLN A 797 17.15 -43.83 -4.31
N ARG A 798 16.17 -43.49 -5.16
CA ARG A 798 16.37 -43.06 -6.55
C ARG A 798 17.35 -41.89 -6.73
N TYR A 799 17.46 -41.00 -5.73
CA TYR A 799 18.32 -39.82 -5.77
C TYR A 799 19.43 -39.80 -4.71
N ALA A 800 19.53 -40.81 -3.85
CA ALA A 800 20.40 -40.82 -2.68
C ALA A 800 21.89 -40.52 -2.99
N GLU A 801 22.45 -41.08 -4.07
CA GLU A 801 23.85 -40.84 -4.46
C GLU A 801 24.09 -39.39 -4.92
N ARG A 802 23.15 -38.82 -5.70
CA ARG A 802 23.21 -37.41 -6.11
C ARG A 802 23.09 -36.49 -4.89
N TYR A 803 22.18 -36.82 -3.97
CA TYR A 803 21.97 -36.07 -2.73
C TYR A 803 23.21 -36.09 -1.83
N ALA A 804 23.89 -37.24 -1.71
CA ALA A 804 25.12 -37.35 -0.94
C ALA A 804 26.25 -36.47 -1.53
N ARG A 805 26.45 -36.49 -2.85
CA ARG A 805 27.41 -35.58 -3.52
C ARG A 805 27.06 -34.11 -3.35
N TRP A 806 25.77 -33.78 -3.42
CA TRP A 806 25.29 -32.41 -3.21
C TRP A 806 25.58 -31.90 -1.80
N VAL A 807 25.26 -32.70 -0.77
CA VAL A 807 25.52 -32.36 0.64
C VAL A 807 27.03 -32.23 0.91
N GLU A 808 27.86 -33.12 0.38
CA GLU A 808 29.32 -33.00 0.50
C GLU A 808 29.82 -31.69 -0.13
N ARG A 809 29.37 -31.36 -1.35
CA ARG A 809 29.80 -30.17 -2.07
C ARG A 809 29.34 -28.85 -1.44
N PHE A 810 28.11 -28.80 -0.93
CA PHE A 810 27.46 -27.54 -0.54
C PHE A 810 27.16 -27.40 0.96
N ASN A 811 27.16 -28.49 1.74
CA ASN A 811 26.69 -28.49 3.14
C ASN A 811 27.64 -29.17 4.14
N HIS A 812 28.89 -29.48 3.77
CA HIS A 812 29.85 -30.16 4.66
C HIS A 812 30.20 -29.39 5.94
N LEU A 813 29.82 -28.10 6.05
CA LEU A 813 29.97 -27.26 7.24
C LEU A 813 28.63 -26.88 7.91
N ASP A 814 27.47 -27.20 7.33
CA ASP A 814 26.16 -26.94 7.96
C ASP A 814 25.85 -28.03 9.01
N ASP A 815 26.66 -28.07 10.07
CA ASP A 815 26.71 -29.13 11.08
C ASP A 815 25.89 -28.84 12.36
N GLY A 816 25.21 -27.69 12.42
CA GLY A 816 24.49 -27.23 13.61
C GLY A 816 25.25 -26.21 14.47
N HIS A 817 26.51 -25.90 14.14
CA HIS A 817 27.41 -25.08 14.96
C HIS A 817 28.04 -23.89 14.21
N SER A 818 27.51 -23.51 13.04
CA SER A 818 28.04 -22.44 12.20
C SER A 818 28.00 -21.07 12.91
N ALA A 819 26.90 -20.76 13.60
CA ALA A 819 26.73 -19.52 14.34
C ALA A 819 27.79 -19.35 15.44
N GLU A 820 28.13 -20.44 16.13
CA GLU A 820 29.03 -20.47 17.27
C GLU A 820 30.48 -20.28 16.82
N ARG A 821 30.90 -20.94 15.73
CA ARG A 821 32.21 -20.70 15.10
C ARG A 821 32.37 -19.26 14.62
N VAL A 822 31.34 -18.71 13.97
CA VAL A 822 31.38 -17.32 13.45
C VAL A 822 31.43 -16.29 14.57
N VAL A 823 30.65 -16.44 15.65
CA VAL A 823 30.69 -15.50 16.79
C VAL A 823 32.02 -15.60 17.53
N ALA A 824 32.53 -16.81 17.80
CA ALA A 824 33.82 -17.00 18.45
C ALA A 824 34.97 -16.31 17.69
N ARG A 825 34.99 -16.42 16.35
CA ARG A 825 35.97 -15.74 15.49
C ARG A 825 35.76 -14.22 15.43
N LEU A 826 34.51 -13.74 15.40
CA LEU A 826 34.19 -12.31 15.33
C LEU A 826 34.58 -11.56 16.62
N PHE A 827 34.43 -12.21 17.78
CA PHE A 827 34.76 -11.64 19.10
C PHE A 827 36.19 -11.95 19.57
N GLU A 828 37.03 -12.57 18.73
CA GLU A 828 38.42 -12.85 19.05
C GLU A 828 39.22 -11.54 19.25
N GLY A 829 39.52 -11.19 20.50
CA GLY A 829 40.22 -9.96 20.88
C GLY A 829 39.33 -8.70 20.97
N ALA A 830 38.02 -8.86 21.16
CA ALA A 830 37.02 -7.78 21.21
C ALA A 830 36.74 -7.16 22.60
#